data_AF-A0A8H6DFP3-F1
#
_entry.id   AF-A0A8H6DFP3-F1
#
_cell.length_a   1.000
_cell.length_b   1.000
_cell.length_c   1.000
_cell.angle_alpha   90.00
_cell.angle_beta   90.00
_cell.angle_gamma   90.00
#
_symmetry.space_group_name_H-M   'P 1'
#
loop_
_entity.id
_entity.type
_entity.pdbx_description
1 polymer ?
#
loop_
_entity_poly.entity_id
_entity_poly.type
_entity_poly.pdbx_seq_one_letter_code
_entity_poly.pdbx_strand_id
1 'polypeptide(L)'
;MLFNIALLFNVAGAVAAVNGPKPFSLPSSKSPGRAAAIEKTRQGFQYGTDDTLIRVNPWPSGPLGKKAVKAHYSAFETSETPVYKHADEDTAQAQASLNGTLHLDSLEDYFKLYDGQWQKSVPDGLADGVLLNAKSDLSFSMERLSVHPESLRRVKPDERVALRVEDRLARKITTKTQRSLQREGRLFIVDHSDLANLTLTKGRYAGACEALFFIHPVSQEFLPLAIRPNNGSPLIYTPLDEENDWTLAKILLNSNDVWHNQWYHMAAAHISSDLIYMSATRSFSDMHPVWGLIRRLGVNSFAYRVGASASLVNPGGDIEKNFAWNGDQAIEYSKQLWRSECAPWRANYLEEKLTRRGLINCEYGPELESFPYYEDVSVILGALRTFITEYVDAYYASDDAITADKELLAWFHEAADAADIVDFPASISTKSELVAVLSHHAYLISILHGSLNSNSLVHYSAVLPMHPLSLYRPLPEEKGVSSLLPFLPDLEASIQHIALVATFNQAQIADTPDSLRFLFNEAEFYSRINKEARAAAKAYSATLSKFSKQVKGRKIRGDGRSQGMPFQAINGKCTISWKCQGDPATEALEKMARVFDELATNKDFSSEREVVTEVCRQPDTRPGHEGQCRLYEQKVDKYYKMPGSMDLTMRNKARPETGENSSVHGTLEYQIECETSAWDCFFCNSGGIILSAQWPWIGAPALIKCLMC
;
A
#
# COMPACT_ATOMS: atom_id res chain seq x y z
N MET A 1 3.11 -2.37 6.57
CA MET A 1 1.93 -2.12 5.73
C MET A 1 1.67 -0.67 5.37
N LEU A 2 2.42 0.32 5.86
CA LEU A 2 2.40 1.67 5.29
C LEU A 2 3.83 2.22 5.44
N PHE A 3 4.69 1.89 4.47
CA PHE A 3 6.06 2.40 4.45
C PHE A 3 6.10 3.70 3.65
N ASN A 4 6.59 4.75 4.32
CA ASN A 4 6.98 6.05 3.78
C ASN A 4 5.86 6.82 3.05
N ILE A 5 4.87 7.33 3.79
CA ILE A 5 4.09 8.47 3.30
C ILE A 5 4.93 9.72 3.54
N ALA A 6 5.40 10.34 2.45
CA ALA A 6 6.15 11.58 2.49
C ALA A 6 6.13 12.26 1.12
N LEU A 7 5.55 13.47 0.96
CA LEU A 7 5.59 14.25 -0.30
C LEU A 7 5.41 15.79 -0.13
N LEU A 8 6.24 16.54 -0.89
CA LEU A 8 6.06 17.84 -1.63
C LEU A 8 7.00 19.06 -1.32
N PHE A 9 7.95 19.49 -2.22
CA PHE A 9 8.70 20.81 -2.18
C PHE A 9 8.26 21.79 -3.27
N ASN A 10 8.04 23.03 -2.80
CA ASN A 10 8.33 24.36 -3.36
C ASN A 10 8.33 24.60 -4.88
N VAL A 11 7.51 25.58 -5.30
CA VAL A 11 8.02 26.91 -5.71
C VAL A 11 7.04 28.01 -5.26
N ALA A 12 7.43 28.72 -4.20
CA ALA A 12 7.00 30.10 -4.04
C ALA A 12 7.84 30.97 -4.98
N GLY A 13 7.23 31.53 -6.03
CA GLY A 13 8.04 32.32 -6.96
C GLY A 13 7.39 32.86 -8.23
N ALA A 14 6.06 33.00 -8.32
CA ALA A 14 5.48 33.69 -9.48
C ALA A 14 5.16 35.18 -9.24
N VAL A 15 5.14 35.62 -7.97
CA VAL A 15 4.96 37.04 -7.57
C VAL A 15 5.80 37.36 -6.33
N ALA A 16 7.12 37.24 -6.42
CA ALA A 16 8.00 37.79 -5.38
C ALA A 16 7.98 39.33 -5.47
N ALA A 17 7.54 39.97 -4.39
CA ALA A 17 7.71 41.40 -4.21
C ALA A 17 9.22 41.72 -4.09
N VAL A 18 9.59 42.90 -4.56
CA VAL A 18 10.97 43.46 -4.60
C VAL A 18 11.65 43.54 -3.22
N ASN A 19 10.92 43.26 -2.14
CA ASN A 19 11.41 43.12 -0.77
C ASN A 19 10.99 41.72 -0.29
N GLY A 20 11.91 40.92 0.25
CA GLY A 20 11.75 39.48 0.56
C GLY A 20 10.45 39.06 1.29
N PRO A 21 10.21 37.74 1.44
CA PRO A 21 8.91 37.21 1.86
C PRO A 21 8.45 37.81 3.20
N LYS A 22 7.28 38.44 3.19
CA LYS A 22 6.71 39.09 4.37
C LYS A 22 6.08 38.06 5.32
N PRO A 23 6.14 38.27 6.65
CA PRO A 23 5.42 37.43 7.61
C PRO A 23 3.93 37.34 7.31
N PHE A 24 3.34 36.19 7.60
CA PHE A 24 1.90 36.01 7.44
C PHE A 24 1.12 36.84 8.47
N SER A 25 -0.01 37.41 8.04
CA SER A 25 -0.89 38.24 8.86
C SER A 25 -2.32 38.26 8.32
N LEU A 26 -3.30 38.50 9.20
CA LEU A 26 -4.69 38.71 8.82
C LEU A 26 -4.90 40.11 8.18
N PRO A 27 -5.94 40.32 7.36
CA PRO A 27 -6.28 41.63 6.83
C PRO A 27 -6.52 42.64 7.95
N SER A 28 -5.96 43.85 7.80
CA SER A 28 -6.20 44.95 8.74
C SER A 28 -6.23 46.28 8.01
N SER A 29 -6.88 47.28 8.61
CA SER A 29 -6.95 48.66 8.08
C SER A 29 -5.57 49.30 7.86
N LYS A 30 -4.51 48.74 8.48
CA LYS A 30 -3.12 49.21 8.39
C LYS A 30 -2.31 48.56 7.27
N SER A 31 -2.91 47.70 6.44
CA SER A 31 -2.25 47.05 5.30
C SER A 31 -2.77 47.55 3.94
N PRO A 32 -2.60 48.86 3.61
CA PRO A 32 -3.04 49.39 2.33
C PRO A 32 -2.28 48.69 1.19
N GLY A 33 -3.02 48.09 0.26
CA GLY A 33 -2.47 47.40 -0.91
C GLY A 33 -2.85 45.93 -1.06
N ARG A 34 -3.36 45.26 -0.01
CA ARG A 34 -3.83 43.87 -0.11
C ARG A 34 -4.95 43.71 -1.14
N ALA A 35 -6.02 44.49 -1.00
CA ALA A 35 -7.16 44.45 -1.90
C ALA A 35 -6.76 44.72 -3.36
N ALA A 36 -5.89 45.72 -3.60
CA ALA A 36 -5.38 46.02 -4.93
C ALA A 36 -4.53 44.88 -5.52
N ALA A 37 -3.72 44.21 -4.68
CA ALA A 37 -2.95 43.04 -5.10
C ALA A 37 -3.84 41.84 -5.44
N ILE A 38 -4.87 41.57 -4.63
CA ILE A 38 -5.86 40.51 -4.89
C ILE A 38 -6.59 40.79 -6.21
N GLU A 39 -7.04 42.02 -6.42
CA GLU A 39 -7.73 42.41 -7.66
C GLU A 39 -6.83 42.26 -8.89
N LYS A 40 -5.56 42.66 -8.79
CA LYS A 40 -4.57 42.41 -9.85
C LYS A 40 -4.39 40.91 -10.12
N THR A 41 -4.36 40.08 -9.07
CA THR A 41 -4.32 38.62 -9.21
C THR A 41 -5.58 38.11 -9.92
N ARG A 42 -6.79 38.54 -9.54
CA ARG A 42 -8.05 38.13 -10.19
C ARG A 42 -8.11 38.49 -11.67
N GLN A 43 -7.56 39.63 -12.05
CA GLN A 43 -7.51 40.07 -13.45
C GLN A 43 -6.56 39.20 -14.29
N GLY A 44 -5.44 38.76 -13.72
CA GLY A 44 -4.43 37.98 -14.43
C GLY A 44 -4.56 36.46 -14.29
N PHE A 45 -5.16 35.97 -13.21
CA PHE A 45 -5.38 34.55 -12.90
C PHE A 45 -6.88 34.30 -12.97
N GLN A 46 -7.34 33.78 -14.10
CA GLN A 46 -8.76 33.61 -14.42
C GLN A 46 -9.13 32.12 -14.38
N TYR A 47 -10.43 31.83 -14.28
CA TYR A 47 -10.96 30.50 -14.56
C TYR A 47 -11.13 30.36 -16.07
N GLY A 48 -10.70 29.25 -16.65
CA GLY A 48 -10.89 28.95 -18.06
C GLY A 48 -11.06 27.47 -18.31
N THR A 49 -11.00 27.14 -19.60
CA THR A 49 -11.06 25.75 -20.06
C THR A 49 -9.72 25.08 -19.86
N ASP A 50 -9.75 23.84 -19.38
CA ASP A 50 -8.59 22.97 -19.30
C ASP A 50 -8.01 22.68 -20.69
N ASP A 51 -6.77 23.13 -20.89
CA ASP A 51 -6.00 22.93 -22.12
C ASP A 51 -5.09 21.68 -22.07
N THR A 52 -5.14 20.93 -20.97
CA THR A 52 -4.52 19.60 -20.84
C THR A 52 -5.42 18.51 -21.43
N LEU A 53 -4.90 17.28 -21.54
CA LEU A 53 -5.69 16.14 -22.01
C LEU A 53 -6.74 15.68 -20.99
N ILE A 54 -6.59 16.05 -19.71
CA ILE A 54 -7.52 15.68 -18.63
C ILE A 54 -8.92 16.28 -18.86
N ARG A 55 -8.99 17.48 -19.45
CA ARG A 55 -10.23 18.18 -19.87
C ARG A 55 -11.25 18.32 -18.74
N VAL A 56 -10.83 18.74 -17.55
CA VAL A 56 -11.71 19.03 -16.41
C VAL A 56 -11.69 20.50 -16.04
N ASN A 57 -12.86 21.13 -16.08
CA ASN A 57 -13.00 22.55 -15.76
C ASN A 57 -13.43 22.75 -14.29
N PRO A 58 -13.12 23.93 -13.73
CA PRO A 58 -12.32 25.01 -14.30
C PRO A 58 -10.79 24.76 -14.22
N TRP A 59 -10.01 25.49 -15.03
CA TRP A 59 -8.54 25.42 -15.09
C TRP A 59 -7.90 26.83 -15.11
N PRO A 60 -6.66 27.03 -14.61
CA PRO A 60 -6.03 28.36 -14.59
C PRO A 60 -5.86 28.94 -16.00
N SER A 61 -6.37 30.15 -16.18
CA SER A 61 -6.28 30.91 -17.43
C SER A 61 -5.81 32.34 -17.18
N GLY A 62 -5.74 33.15 -18.25
CA GLY A 62 -5.14 34.48 -18.20
C GLY A 62 -3.60 34.47 -18.07
N PRO A 63 -2.93 35.64 -18.15
CA PRO A 63 -1.47 35.72 -18.16
C PRO A 63 -0.79 35.18 -16.89
N LEU A 64 -1.37 35.41 -15.71
CA LEU A 64 -0.83 34.90 -14.44
C LEU A 64 -1.16 33.42 -14.22
N GLY A 65 -2.36 32.97 -14.62
CA GLY A 65 -2.74 31.55 -14.54
C GLY A 65 -1.82 30.67 -15.38
N LYS A 66 -1.63 31.03 -16.65
CA LYS A 66 -0.69 30.32 -17.56
C LYS A 66 0.74 30.34 -17.05
N LYS A 67 1.19 31.47 -16.47
CA LYS A 67 2.51 31.57 -15.86
C LYS A 67 2.64 30.65 -14.64
N ALA A 68 1.60 30.54 -13.80
CA ALA A 68 1.59 29.67 -12.63
C ALA A 68 1.65 28.19 -13.03
N VAL A 69 0.84 27.76 -14.00
CA VAL A 69 0.87 26.39 -14.54
C VAL A 69 2.26 26.04 -15.05
N LYS A 70 2.86 26.90 -15.88
CA LYS A 70 4.22 26.69 -16.39
C LYS A 70 5.25 26.61 -15.26
N ALA A 71 5.17 27.50 -14.27
CA ALA A 71 6.11 27.52 -13.15
C ALA A 71 6.01 26.25 -12.28
N HIS A 72 4.79 25.79 -11.99
CA HIS A 72 4.56 24.55 -11.24
C HIS A 72 5.10 23.35 -12.01
N TYR A 73 4.84 23.26 -13.32
CA TYR A 73 5.31 22.15 -14.13
C TYR A 73 6.85 22.12 -14.27
N SER A 74 7.50 23.26 -14.51
CA SER A 74 8.97 23.30 -14.56
C SER A 74 9.64 22.94 -13.23
N ALA A 75 9.00 23.29 -12.10
CA ALA A 75 9.47 22.89 -10.77
C ALA A 75 9.36 21.38 -10.58
N PHE A 76 8.22 20.81 -10.94
CA PHE A 76 7.98 19.37 -10.94
C PHE A 76 8.99 18.62 -11.81
N GLU A 77 9.23 19.03 -13.06
CA GLU A 77 10.23 18.38 -13.91
C GLU A 77 11.63 18.36 -13.27
N THR A 78 11.98 19.45 -12.58
CA THR A 78 13.24 19.55 -11.84
C THR A 78 13.29 18.58 -10.65
N SER A 79 12.19 18.44 -9.90
CA SER A 79 12.12 17.52 -8.75
C SER A 79 12.11 16.05 -9.16
N GLU A 80 11.49 15.72 -10.28
CA GLU A 80 11.34 14.34 -10.76
C GLU A 80 12.54 13.83 -11.56
N THR A 81 13.43 14.72 -12.03
CA THR A 81 14.61 14.33 -12.82
C THR A 81 15.42 13.18 -12.18
N PRO A 82 15.74 13.19 -10.87
CA PRO A 82 16.45 12.07 -10.24
C PRO A 82 15.63 10.78 -10.21
N VAL A 83 14.30 10.86 -10.05
CA VAL A 83 13.39 9.70 -10.00
C VAL A 83 13.40 8.98 -11.34
N TYR A 84 13.15 9.70 -12.43
CA TYR A 84 13.16 9.14 -13.77
C TYR A 84 14.52 8.56 -14.12
N LYS A 85 15.60 9.27 -13.76
CA LYS A 85 16.95 8.75 -13.96
C LYS A 85 17.19 7.41 -13.25
N HIS A 86 16.77 7.28 -11.99
CA HIS A 86 16.93 6.02 -11.25
C HIS A 86 16.08 4.90 -11.86
N ALA A 87 14.83 5.19 -12.24
CA ALA A 87 13.97 4.21 -12.88
C ALA A 87 14.54 3.74 -14.23
N ASP A 88 15.08 4.64 -15.05
CA ASP A 88 15.73 4.32 -16.32
C ASP A 88 16.97 3.44 -16.12
N GLU A 89 17.83 3.80 -15.15
CA GLU A 89 19.03 3.03 -14.82
C GLU A 89 18.70 1.61 -14.33
N ASP A 90 17.70 1.48 -13.44
CA ASP A 90 17.26 0.18 -12.94
C ASP A 90 16.55 -0.64 -14.03
N THR A 91 15.79 0.00 -14.91
CA THR A 91 15.15 -0.66 -16.06
C THR A 91 16.21 -1.25 -16.99
N ALA A 92 17.26 -0.48 -17.32
CA ALA A 92 18.37 -0.96 -18.14
C ALA A 92 19.11 -2.13 -17.46
N GLN A 93 19.30 -2.07 -16.14
CA GLN A 93 19.89 -3.16 -15.36
C GLN A 93 19.02 -4.43 -15.37
N ALA A 94 17.72 -4.29 -15.15
CA ALA A 94 16.78 -5.41 -15.17
C ALA A 94 16.75 -6.07 -16.55
N GLN A 95 16.66 -5.28 -17.62
CA GLN A 95 16.74 -5.78 -19.00
C GLN A 95 18.06 -6.52 -19.26
N ALA A 96 19.19 -5.96 -18.85
CA ALA A 96 20.50 -6.59 -19.09
C ALA A 96 20.71 -7.88 -18.29
N SER A 97 20.19 -7.96 -17.06
CA SER A 97 20.41 -9.09 -16.16
C SER A 97 19.38 -10.21 -16.31
N LEU A 98 18.13 -9.88 -16.67
CA LEU A 98 17.04 -10.84 -16.72
C LEU A 98 16.79 -11.38 -18.14
N ASN A 99 17.01 -10.58 -19.19
CA ASN A 99 16.75 -11.05 -20.56
C ASN A 99 17.64 -12.23 -20.93
N GLY A 100 17.01 -13.30 -21.42
CA GLY A 100 17.67 -14.56 -21.77
C GLY A 100 18.13 -15.40 -20.57
N THR A 101 17.89 -14.93 -19.34
CA THR A 101 18.28 -15.62 -18.08
C THR A 101 17.06 -16.04 -17.27
N LEU A 102 16.06 -15.15 -17.13
CA LEU A 102 14.82 -15.43 -16.41
C LEU A 102 13.74 -15.92 -17.39
N HIS A 103 13.19 -17.10 -17.10
CA HIS A 103 11.98 -17.61 -17.72
C HIS A 103 10.84 -17.57 -16.69
N LEU A 104 9.69 -17.02 -17.08
CA LEU A 104 8.52 -16.90 -16.22
C LEU A 104 7.61 -18.13 -16.40
N ASP A 105 8.06 -19.29 -15.90
CA ASP A 105 7.42 -20.59 -16.08
C ASP A 105 6.51 -20.98 -14.89
N SER A 106 6.47 -20.15 -13.85
CA SER A 106 5.62 -20.28 -12.66
C SER A 106 5.24 -18.90 -12.10
N LEU A 107 4.27 -18.84 -11.18
CA LEU A 107 3.95 -17.59 -10.48
C LEU A 107 5.14 -17.13 -9.63
N GLU A 108 5.84 -18.07 -9.03
CA GLU A 108 6.97 -17.84 -8.14
C GLU A 108 8.18 -17.27 -8.89
N ASP A 109 8.32 -17.53 -10.21
CA ASP A 109 9.36 -16.90 -11.03
C ASP A 109 9.22 -15.37 -11.13
N TYR A 110 8.00 -14.83 -11.01
CA TYR A 110 7.80 -13.37 -10.96
C TYR A 110 8.47 -12.73 -9.74
N PHE A 111 8.75 -13.49 -8.68
CA PHE A 111 9.42 -12.95 -7.50
C PHE A 111 10.86 -12.53 -7.82
N LYS A 112 11.49 -13.21 -8.79
CA LYS A 112 12.85 -12.90 -9.28
C LYS A 112 12.93 -11.60 -10.07
N LEU A 113 11.78 -11.01 -10.45
CA LEU A 113 11.74 -9.66 -11.04
C LEU A 113 12.17 -8.59 -10.02
N TYR A 114 12.14 -8.91 -8.73
CA TYR A 114 12.45 -7.98 -7.64
C TYR A 114 13.76 -8.32 -6.91
N ASP A 115 14.25 -9.56 -7.03
CA ASP A 115 15.44 -10.01 -6.30
C ASP A 115 16.71 -9.32 -6.80
N GLY A 116 17.30 -8.48 -5.93
CA GLY A 116 18.48 -7.68 -6.26
C GLY A 116 18.25 -6.59 -7.33
N GLN A 117 17.01 -6.37 -7.76
CA GLN A 117 16.64 -5.38 -8.78
C GLN A 117 16.11 -4.08 -8.15
N TRP A 118 15.95 -3.03 -8.97
CA TRP A 118 15.28 -1.78 -8.60
C TRP A 118 15.88 -1.02 -7.41
N GLN A 119 17.18 -1.22 -7.13
CA GLN A 119 17.81 -0.73 -5.89
C GLN A 119 17.92 0.80 -5.81
N LYS A 120 17.89 1.51 -6.96
CA LYS A 120 18.00 2.98 -6.98
C LYS A 120 16.63 3.64 -6.91
N SER A 121 15.67 3.08 -7.63
CA SER A 121 14.30 3.56 -7.74
C SER A 121 13.43 3.10 -6.56
N VAL A 122 13.73 1.92 -5.99
CA VAL A 122 13.00 1.29 -4.87
C VAL A 122 13.99 0.80 -3.80
N PRO A 123 14.77 1.70 -3.17
CA PRO A 123 15.84 1.32 -2.24
C PRO A 123 15.37 0.59 -0.98
N ASP A 124 14.10 0.78 -0.59
CA ASP A 124 13.49 0.11 0.55
C ASP A 124 12.99 -1.32 0.22
N GLY A 125 13.08 -1.74 -1.05
CA GLY A 125 12.56 -3.03 -1.52
C GLY A 125 11.03 -3.12 -1.46
N LEU A 126 10.47 -4.29 -1.78
CA LEU A 126 9.03 -4.51 -1.65
C LEU A 126 8.60 -4.52 -0.19
N ALA A 127 7.31 -4.33 0.04
CA ALA A 127 6.78 -4.52 1.37
C ALA A 127 6.83 -5.98 1.82
N ASP A 128 7.18 -6.19 3.08
CA ASP A 128 7.21 -7.51 3.70
C ASP A 128 5.89 -8.26 3.48
N GLY A 129 6.01 -9.51 3.05
CA GLY A 129 4.87 -10.42 2.88
C GLY A 129 4.03 -10.23 1.62
N VAL A 130 4.25 -9.19 0.79
CA VAL A 130 3.44 -8.99 -0.43
C VAL A 130 3.57 -10.16 -1.41
N LEU A 131 4.79 -10.68 -1.60
CA LEU A 131 5.03 -11.85 -2.45
C LEU A 131 4.68 -13.16 -1.73
N LEU A 132 5.12 -13.30 -0.48
CA LEU A 132 4.94 -14.54 0.29
C LEU A 132 3.46 -14.87 0.54
N ASN A 133 2.64 -13.85 0.75
CA ASN A 133 1.22 -14.03 1.00
C ASN A 133 0.36 -13.84 -0.25
N ALA A 134 0.93 -13.81 -1.45
CA ALA A 134 0.24 -13.54 -2.71
C ALA A 134 -1.01 -14.42 -2.93
N LYS A 135 -0.96 -15.68 -2.49
CA LYS A 135 -2.08 -16.63 -2.61
C LYS A 135 -3.05 -16.61 -1.43
N SER A 136 -2.77 -15.87 -0.36
CA SER A 136 -3.61 -15.85 0.85
C SER A 136 -4.93 -15.09 0.62
N ASP A 137 -6.05 -15.73 0.92
CA ASP A 137 -7.37 -15.11 0.86
C ASP A 137 -7.57 -14.02 1.93
N LEU A 138 -6.95 -14.20 3.10
CA LEU A 138 -6.96 -13.18 4.14
C LEU A 138 -6.14 -11.96 3.72
N SER A 139 -4.96 -12.12 3.12
CA SER A 139 -4.22 -10.98 2.56
C SER A 139 -5.02 -10.27 1.49
N PHE A 140 -5.51 -11.02 0.50
CA PHE A 140 -6.31 -10.52 -0.61
C PHE A 140 -7.51 -9.71 -0.11
N SER A 141 -8.30 -10.25 0.82
CA SER A 141 -9.44 -9.49 1.38
C SER A 141 -8.98 -8.26 2.15
N MET A 142 -7.95 -8.36 2.99
CA MET A 142 -7.46 -7.24 3.77
C MET A 142 -6.81 -6.12 2.94
N GLU A 143 -6.43 -6.36 1.68
CA GLU A 143 -6.04 -5.30 0.72
C GLU A 143 -7.15 -4.25 0.60
N ARG A 144 -8.43 -4.64 0.65
CA ARG A 144 -9.59 -3.72 0.61
C ARG A 144 -9.79 -2.89 1.88
N LEU A 145 -9.06 -3.21 2.94
CA LEU A 145 -9.01 -2.47 4.20
C LEU A 145 -7.65 -1.77 4.41
N SER A 146 -6.80 -1.77 3.38
CA SER A 146 -5.45 -1.22 3.45
C SER A 146 -5.07 -0.47 2.16
N VAL A 147 -4.64 -1.19 1.12
CA VAL A 147 -4.05 -0.63 -0.12
C VAL A 147 -5.08 -0.31 -1.20
N HIS A 148 -6.29 -0.88 -1.10
CA HIS A 148 -7.45 -0.58 -1.93
C HIS A 148 -8.66 -0.13 -1.07
N PRO A 149 -8.52 0.94 -0.25
CA PRO A 149 -9.49 1.27 0.79
C PRO A 149 -10.72 2.02 0.27
N GLU A 150 -10.79 2.38 -1.02
CA GLU A 150 -11.82 3.30 -1.53
C GLU A 150 -13.03 2.63 -2.17
N SER A 151 -12.92 1.39 -2.63
CA SER A 151 -14.01 0.68 -3.34
C SER A 151 -14.92 -0.15 -2.42
N LEU A 152 -14.44 -0.56 -1.24
CA LEU A 152 -15.20 -1.42 -0.33
C LEU A 152 -16.35 -0.68 0.36
N ARG A 153 -17.53 -1.31 0.44
CA ARG A 153 -18.63 -0.88 1.32
C ARG A 153 -19.39 -2.07 1.93
N ARG A 154 -20.02 -1.86 3.07
CA ARG A 154 -20.95 -2.84 3.67
C ARG A 154 -22.27 -2.85 2.92
N VAL A 155 -22.84 -4.03 2.72
CA VAL A 155 -24.15 -4.21 2.09
C VAL A 155 -25.24 -4.00 3.14
N LYS A 156 -26.24 -3.15 2.86
CA LYS A 156 -27.34 -2.92 3.80
C LYS A 156 -28.26 -4.16 3.89
N PRO A 157 -28.93 -4.43 5.02
CA PRO A 157 -29.76 -5.64 5.21
C PRO A 157 -30.87 -5.83 4.16
N ASP A 158 -31.41 -4.74 3.65
CA ASP A 158 -32.51 -4.66 2.69
C ASP A 158 -32.06 -4.45 1.23
N GLU A 159 -30.78 -4.15 1.01
CA GLU A 159 -30.21 -3.91 -0.33
C GLU A 159 -30.35 -5.13 -1.26
N ARG A 160 -30.62 -4.90 -2.54
CA ARG A 160 -30.59 -5.98 -3.53
C ARG A 160 -29.18 -6.12 -4.09
N VAL A 161 -28.49 -7.21 -3.75
CA VAL A 161 -27.21 -7.58 -4.35
C VAL A 161 -27.44 -8.38 -5.64
N ALA A 162 -26.78 -7.99 -6.73
CA ALA A 162 -26.86 -8.68 -8.03
C ALA A 162 -26.04 -9.98 -8.07
N LEU A 163 -24.82 -9.96 -7.53
CA LEU A 163 -23.98 -11.14 -7.37
C LEU A 163 -24.59 -12.11 -6.35
N ARG A 164 -24.90 -13.34 -6.79
CA ARG A 164 -25.53 -14.39 -5.98
C ARG A 164 -24.66 -15.63 -5.92
N VAL A 165 -24.43 -16.11 -4.70
CA VAL A 165 -23.76 -17.38 -4.42
C VAL A 165 -24.81 -18.38 -3.97
N GLU A 166 -24.75 -19.62 -4.49
CA GLU A 166 -25.65 -20.68 -4.05
C GLU A 166 -25.52 -20.91 -2.54
N ASP A 167 -26.67 -21.05 -1.85
CA ASP A 167 -26.72 -21.21 -0.40
C ASP A 167 -25.85 -22.37 0.11
N ARG A 168 -25.74 -23.45 -0.66
CA ARG A 168 -24.90 -24.61 -0.31
C ARG A 168 -23.41 -24.24 -0.31
N LEU A 169 -22.94 -23.51 -1.33
CA LEU A 169 -21.55 -23.06 -1.42
C LEU A 169 -21.25 -22.01 -0.35
N ALA A 170 -22.14 -21.03 -0.19
CA ALA A 170 -22.01 -20.00 0.84
C ALA A 170 -21.90 -20.61 2.25
N ARG A 171 -22.70 -21.64 2.57
CA ARG A 171 -22.60 -22.33 3.87
C ARG A 171 -21.29 -23.08 4.05
N LYS A 172 -20.75 -23.69 2.98
CA LYS A 172 -19.47 -24.40 3.04
C LYS A 172 -18.29 -23.45 3.30
N ILE A 173 -18.36 -22.21 2.80
CA ILE A 173 -17.33 -21.18 3.02
C ILE A 173 -17.53 -20.44 4.34
N THR A 174 -18.78 -20.13 4.70
CA THR A 174 -19.08 -19.11 5.74
C THR A 174 -19.85 -19.63 6.95
N THR A 175 -20.31 -20.89 6.94
CA THR A 175 -21.31 -21.49 7.85
C THR A 175 -22.75 -20.93 7.72
N LYS A 176 -22.95 -19.86 6.95
CA LYS A 176 -24.22 -19.17 6.75
C LYS A 176 -24.55 -19.00 5.26
N THR A 177 -25.75 -18.54 4.95
CA THR A 177 -26.08 -18.12 3.58
C THR A 177 -25.64 -16.69 3.34
N GLN A 178 -25.45 -16.31 2.08
CA GLN A 178 -25.19 -14.91 1.71
C GLN A 178 -26.26 -13.96 2.29
N ARG A 179 -27.54 -14.35 2.25
CA ARG A 179 -28.64 -13.54 2.78
C ARG A 179 -28.59 -13.40 4.31
N SER A 180 -28.16 -14.43 5.04
CA SER A 180 -27.98 -14.36 6.49
C SER A 180 -26.84 -13.41 6.85
N LEU A 181 -25.69 -13.53 6.17
CA LEU A 181 -24.57 -12.60 6.35
C LEU A 181 -25.01 -11.16 6.10
N GLN A 182 -25.75 -10.90 5.02
CA GLN A 182 -26.27 -9.57 4.72
C GLN A 182 -27.20 -9.03 5.82
N ARG A 183 -28.15 -9.83 6.29
CA ARG A 183 -29.09 -9.43 7.35
C ARG A 183 -28.40 -9.12 8.67
N GLU A 184 -27.30 -9.82 8.95
CA GLU A 184 -26.46 -9.61 10.14
C GLU A 184 -25.41 -8.48 9.92
N GLY A 185 -25.48 -7.77 8.79
CA GLY A 185 -24.54 -6.74 8.42
C GLY A 185 -23.12 -7.24 8.21
N ARG A 186 -22.90 -8.54 7.99
CA ARG A 186 -21.57 -9.16 7.81
C ARG A 186 -21.12 -9.22 6.35
N LEU A 187 -21.93 -8.79 5.39
CA LEU A 187 -21.62 -8.85 3.95
C LEU A 187 -21.13 -7.49 3.43
N PHE A 188 -20.11 -7.51 2.60
CA PHE A 188 -19.48 -6.35 1.97
C PHE A 188 -19.34 -6.59 0.47
N ILE A 189 -19.22 -5.51 -0.28
CA ILE A 189 -19.09 -5.54 -1.74
C ILE A 189 -18.03 -4.54 -2.22
N VAL A 190 -17.26 -4.97 -3.22
CA VAL A 190 -16.54 -4.11 -4.18
C VAL A 190 -17.25 -4.27 -5.52
N ASP A 191 -17.53 -3.16 -6.19
CA ASP A 191 -18.29 -3.14 -7.44
C ASP A 191 -17.58 -2.25 -8.47
N HIS A 192 -16.85 -2.88 -9.38
CA HIS A 192 -16.19 -2.27 -10.54
C HIS A 192 -16.93 -2.64 -11.84
N SER A 193 -18.24 -2.96 -11.77
CA SER A 193 -19.02 -3.35 -12.95
C SER A 193 -19.16 -2.24 -13.99
N ASP A 194 -18.97 -0.98 -13.57
CA ASP A 194 -18.98 0.18 -14.44
C ASP A 194 -17.79 0.25 -15.41
N LEU A 195 -16.68 -0.46 -15.11
CA LEU A 195 -15.56 -0.64 -16.03
C LEU A 195 -15.94 -1.37 -17.33
N ALA A 196 -17.08 -2.09 -17.35
CA ALA A 196 -17.60 -2.72 -18.57
C ALA A 196 -18.00 -1.69 -19.64
N ASN A 197 -18.18 -0.42 -19.27
CA ASN A 197 -18.47 0.66 -20.21
C ASN A 197 -17.22 1.18 -20.94
N LEU A 198 -16.02 0.80 -20.48
CA LEU A 198 -14.76 1.26 -21.03
C LEU A 198 -14.26 0.33 -22.14
N THR A 199 -13.62 0.93 -23.16
CA THR A 199 -13.09 0.20 -24.32
C THR A 199 -11.67 -0.31 -24.05
N LEU A 200 -11.50 -1.63 -24.06
CA LEU A 200 -10.20 -2.27 -23.90
C LEU A 200 -9.22 -1.89 -25.02
N THR A 201 -7.96 -1.69 -24.66
CA THR A 201 -6.86 -1.58 -25.61
C THR A 201 -6.68 -2.90 -26.34
N LYS A 202 -6.45 -2.86 -27.67
CA LYS A 202 -6.33 -4.07 -28.49
C LYS A 202 -5.23 -5.00 -27.95
N GLY A 203 -5.59 -6.26 -27.72
CA GLY A 203 -4.68 -7.28 -27.20
C GLY A 203 -4.47 -7.22 -25.68
N ARG A 204 -5.14 -6.29 -25.00
CA ARG A 204 -5.24 -6.24 -23.54
C ARG A 204 -6.63 -6.66 -23.11
N TYR A 205 -6.73 -7.21 -21.90
CA TYR A 205 -7.96 -7.69 -21.32
C TYR A 205 -8.04 -7.30 -19.85
N ALA A 206 -9.26 -7.15 -19.35
CA ALA A 206 -9.54 -6.94 -17.93
C ALA A 206 -10.97 -7.39 -17.63
N GLY A 207 -11.24 -7.66 -16.35
CA GLY A 207 -12.61 -7.79 -15.84
C GLY A 207 -13.27 -6.41 -15.64
N ALA A 208 -14.52 -6.46 -15.20
CA ALA A 208 -15.28 -5.38 -14.59
C ALA A 208 -15.93 -5.95 -13.31
N CYS A 209 -15.07 -6.31 -12.36
CA CYS A 209 -15.41 -7.27 -11.32
C CYS A 209 -16.42 -6.75 -10.30
N GLU A 210 -17.34 -7.61 -9.90
CA GLU A 210 -18.05 -7.49 -8.61
C GLU A 210 -17.52 -8.56 -7.66
N ALA A 211 -17.24 -8.19 -6.43
CA ALA A 211 -16.71 -9.11 -5.43
C ALA A 211 -17.44 -8.96 -4.09
N LEU A 212 -17.80 -10.10 -3.49
CA LEU A 212 -18.38 -10.17 -2.15
C LEU A 212 -17.30 -10.56 -1.14
N PHE A 213 -17.32 -9.88 -0.01
CA PHE A 213 -16.50 -10.17 1.17
C PHE A 213 -17.40 -10.29 2.39
N PHE A 214 -16.91 -10.91 3.46
CA PHE A 214 -17.68 -11.07 4.68
C PHE A 214 -16.81 -11.12 5.94
N ILE A 215 -17.41 -10.76 7.07
CA ILE A 215 -16.85 -11.07 8.40
C ILE A 215 -17.29 -12.49 8.77
N HIS A 216 -16.33 -13.40 8.92
CA HIS A 216 -16.60 -14.79 9.21
C HIS A 216 -17.29 -14.94 10.59
N PRO A 217 -18.46 -15.63 10.69
CA PRO A 217 -19.24 -15.66 11.93
C PRO A 217 -18.53 -16.25 13.15
N VAL A 218 -17.52 -17.10 12.93
CA VAL A 218 -16.73 -17.75 13.99
C VAL A 218 -15.41 -17.02 14.21
N SER A 219 -14.46 -17.08 13.26
CA SER A 219 -13.15 -16.45 13.39
C SER A 219 -13.14 -14.92 13.45
N GLN A 220 -14.24 -14.23 13.10
CA GLN A 220 -14.32 -12.76 12.92
C GLN A 220 -13.41 -12.17 11.84
N GLU A 221 -12.72 -13.02 11.06
CA GLU A 221 -11.86 -12.56 9.98
C GLU A 221 -12.66 -11.97 8.83
N PHE A 222 -12.11 -10.92 8.21
CA PHE A 222 -12.61 -10.40 6.96
C PHE A 222 -12.07 -11.28 5.82
N LEU A 223 -12.95 -11.92 5.04
CA LEU A 223 -12.59 -12.93 4.03
C LEU A 223 -13.37 -12.73 2.72
N PRO A 224 -12.83 -13.20 1.57
CA PRO A 224 -13.54 -13.18 0.30
C PRO A 224 -14.60 -14.28 0.23
N LEU A 225 -15.71 -14.00 -0.44
CA LEU A 225 -16.82 -14.95 -0.65
C LEU A 225 -16.96 -15.36 -2.11
N ALA A 226 -17.02 -14.39 -3.02
CA ALA A 226 -17.18 -14.66 -4.44
C ALA A 226 -16.73 -13.48 -5.30
N ILE A 227 -16.32 -13.77 -6.54
CA ILE A 227 -15.93 -12.78 -7.54
C ILE A 227 -16.60 -13.12 -8.86
N ARG A 228 -17.24 -12.13 -9.48
CA ARG A 228 -17.79 -12.19 -10.84
C ARG A 228 -16.96 -11.25 -11.73
N PRO A 229 -16.20 -11.77 -12.71
CA PRO A 229 -15.39 -10.92 -13.58
C PRO A 229 -16.18 -9.98 -14.50
N ASN A 230 -17.43 -10.32 -14.85
CA ASN A 230 -18.22 -9.63 -15.88
C ASN A 230 -17.44 -9.53 -17.22
N ASN A 231 -17.70 -8.46 -18.00
CA ASN A 231 -17.06 -8.17 -19.28
C ASN A 231 -17.10 -9.35 -20.29
N GLY A 232 -18.28 -9.98 -20.42
CA GLY A 232 -18.51 -11.12 -21.29
C GLY A 232 -18.30 -12.50 -20.63
N SER A 233 -17.69 -12.57 -19.44
CA SER A 233 -17.58 -13.83 -18.69
C SER A 233 -18.89 -14.14 -17.93
N PRO A 234 -19.48 -15.34 -18.10
CA PRO A 234 -20.69 -15.75 -17.38
C PRO A 234 -20.38 -16.30 -15.97
N LEU A 235 -19.11 -16.35 -15.58
CA LEU A 235 -18.64 -17.14 -14.44
C LEU A 235 -18.71 -16.39 -13.12
N ILE A 236 -18.93 -17.16 -12.05
CA ILE A 236 -18.79 -16.72 -10.67
C ILE A 236 -17.81 -17.68 -9.99
N TYR A 237 -16.75 -17.11 -9.44
CA TYR A 237 -15.69 -17.82 -8.74
C TYR A 237 -15.85 -17.67 -7.24
N THR A 238 -15.44 -18.70 -6.50
CA THR A 238 -15.43 -18.78 -5.04
C THR A 238 -14.13 -19.44 -4.58
N PRO A 239 -13.76 -19.31 -3.29
CA PRO A 239 -12.61 -20.03 -2.72
C PRO A 239 -12.68 -21.57 -2.80
N LEU A 240 -13.80 -22.14 -3.25
CA LEU A 240 -13.97 -23.59 -3.42
C LEU A 240 -13.66 -24.08 -4.84
N ASP A 241 -13.43 -23.16 -5.78
CA ASP A 241 -13.00 -23.49 -7.13
C ASP A 241 -11.52 -23.92 -7.14
N GLU A 242 -11.07 -24.49 -8.26
CA GLU A 242 -9.68 -24.92 -8.43
C GLU A 242 -8.70 -23.74 -8.22
N GLU A 243 -7.48 -24.04 -7.75
CA GLU A 243 -6.52 -23.03 -7.30
C GLU A 243 -6.28 -21.93 -8.35
N ASN A 244 -6.09 -22.30 -9.61
CA ASN A 244 -5.86 -21.36 -10.69
C ASN A 244 -7.11 -20.53 -11.04
N ASP A 245 -8.29 -21.14 -11.03
CA ASP A 245 -9.54 -20.42 -11.29
C ASP A 245 -9.77 -19.34 -10.23
N TRP A 246 -9.61 -19.70 -8.96
CA TRP A 246 -9.74 -18.77 -7.86
C TRP A 246 -8.66 -17.69 -7.87
N THR A 247 -7.41 -18.07 -8.14
CA THR A 247 -6.28 -17.13 -8.22
C THR A 247 -6.44 -16.15 -9.38
N LEU A 248 -6.91 -16.59 -10.54
CA LEU A 248 -7.24 -15.71 -11.67
C LEU A 248 -8.33 -14.71 -11.31
N ALA A 249 -9.39 -15.15 -10.62
CA ALA A 249 -10.45 -14.27 -10.16
C ALA A 249 -9.92 -13.17 -9.21
N LYS A 250 -8.98 -13.52 -8.32
CA LYS A 250 -8.28 -12.56 -7.46
C LYS A 250 -7.44 -11.56 -8.26
N ILE A 251 -6.65 -12.05 -9.22
CA ILE A 251 -5.84 -11.22 -10.13
C ILE A 251 -6.73 -10.23 -10.90
N LEU A 252 -7.88 -10.67 -11.40
CA LEU A 252 -8.83 -9.83 -12.12
C LEU A 252 -9.38 -8.69 -11.26
N LEU A 253 -9.78 -8.99 -10.01
CA LEU A 253 -10.23 -7.96 -9.09
C LEU A 253 -9.10 -6.98 -8.76
N ASN A 254 -7.91 -7.48 -8.46
CA ASN A 254 -6.76 -6.63 -8.14
C ASN A 254 -6.39 -5.72 -9.31
N SER A 255 -6.43 -6.21 -10.55
CA SER A 255 -6.23 -5.39 -11.76
C SER A 255 -7.28 -4.26 -11.87
N ASN A 256 -8.55 -4.55 -11.56
CA ASN A 256 -9.61 -3.53 -11.51
C ASN A 256 -9.42 -2.53 -10.36
N ASP A 257 -9.03 -2.99 -9.17
CA ASP A 257 -8.74 -2.14 -8.01
C ASP A 257 -7.59 -1.17 -8.30
N VAL A 258 -6.53 -1.60 -9.02
CA VAL A 258 -5.44 -0.72 -9.43
C VAL A 258 -5.95 0.37 -10.37
N TRP A 259 -6.70 0.00 -11.41
CA TRP A 259 -7.30 0.97 -12.34
C TRP A 259 -8.21 1.96 -11.61
N HIS A 260 -9.10 1.46 -10.77
CA HIS A 260 -9.97 2.29 -9.92
C HIS A 260 -9.15 3.31 -9.13
N ASN A 261 -8.17 2.86 -8.35
CA ASN A 261 -7.36 3.73 -7.50
C ASN A 261 -6.59 4.80 -8.30
N GLN A 262 -6.11 4.46 -9.51
CA GLN A 262 -5.33 5.40 -10.32
C GLN A 262 -6.17 6.54 -10.89
N TRP A 263 -7.45 6.32 -11.14
CA TRP A 263 -8.32 7.40 -11.64
C TRP A 263 -9.16 8.03 -10.53
N TYR A 264 -9.40 7.30 -9.44
CA TYR A 264 -9.95 7.85 -8.20
C TYR A 264 -9.02 8.90 -7.61
N HIS A 265 -7.70 8.64 -7.49
CA HIS A 265 -6.80 9.66 -6.91
C HIS A 265 -6.66 10.89 -7.83
N MET A 266 -6.70 10.72 -9.15
CA MET A 266 -6.75 11.85 -10.09
C MET A 266 -7.97 12.74 -9.80
N ALA A 267 -9.16 12.13 -9.67
CA ALA A 267 -10.38 12.85 -9.37
C ALA A 267 -10.42 13.42 -7.94
N ALA A 268 -10.26 12.57 -6.93
CA ALA A 268 -10.45 12.93 -5.53
C ALA A 268 -9.33 13.82 -4.96
N ALA A 269 -8.08 13.61 -5.37
CA ALA A 269 -6.95 14.37 -4.83
C ALA A 269 -6.54 15.53 -5.74
N HIS A 270 -6.11 15.27 -6.98
CA HIS A 270 -5.54 16.31 -7.84
C HIS A 270 -6.57 17.36 -8.25
N ILE A 271 -7.72 16.96 -8.81
CA ILE A 271 -8.75 17.91 -9.27
C ILE A 271 -9.31 18.71 -8.09
N SER A 272 -9.66 18.04 -6.97
CA SER A 272 -10.09 18.72 -5.75
C SER A 272 -9.06 19.74 -5.24
N SER A 273 -7.77 19.38 -5.26
CA SER A 273 -6.69 20.27 -4.85
C SER A 273 -6.59 21.50 -5.75
N ASP A 274 -6.66 21.31 -7.07
CA ASP A 274 -6.60 22.41 -8.04
C ASP A 274 -7.70 23.44 -7.77
N LEU A 275 -8.94 23.01 -7.52
CA LEU A 275 -10.06 23.92 -7.26
C LEU A 275 -9.84 24.76 -5.99
N ILE A 276 -9.33 24.15 -4.91
CA ILE A 276 -8.95 24.85 -3.69
C ILE A 276 -7.81 25.84 -3.94
N TYR A 277 -6.77 25.40 -4.64
CA TYR A 277 -5.61 26.23 -4.93
C TYR A 277 -5.98 27.43 -5.80
N MET A 278 -6.84 27.24 -6.80
CA MET A 278 -7.33 28.29 -7.68
C MET A 278 -8.20 29.32 -6.95
N SER A 279 -9.20 28.86 -6.21
CA SER A 279 -10.08 29.74 -5.42
C SER A 279 -9.32 30.53 -4.38
N ALA A 280 -8.36 29.90 -3.70
CA ALA A 280 -7.51 30.57 -2.72
C ALA A 280 -6.55 31.58 -3.37
N THR A 281 -5.93 31.24 -4.52
CA THR A 281 -5.06 32.17 -5.29
C THR A 281 -5.78 33.47 -5.61
N ARG A 282 -7.07 33.38 -5.95
CA ARG A 282 -7.90 34.53 -6.36
C ARG A 282 -8.49 35.30 -5.18
N SER A 283 -8.36 34.81 -3.96
CA SER A 283 -9.08 35.38 -2.80
C SER A 283 -8.17 35.96 -1.72
N PHE A 284 -6.92 35.49 -1.63
CA PHE A 284 -6.01 35.88 -0.57
C PHE A 284 -4.88 36.80 -1.02
N SER A 285 -4.44 37.65 -0.10
CA SER A 285 -3.13 38.27 -0.18
C SER A 285 -2.03 37.19 -0.04
N ASP A 286 -0.87 37.40 -0.66
CA ASP A 286 0.32 36.55 -0.44
C ASP A 286 0.71 36.48 1.06
N MET A 287 0.33 37.46 1.87
CA MET A 287 0.57 37.50 3.31
C MET A 287 -0.47 36.74 4.13
N HIS A 288 -1.52 36.18 3.54
CA HIS A 288 -2.56 35.54 4.34
C HIS A 288 -2.10 34.17 4.88
N PRO A 289 -2.24 33.88 6.19
CA PRO A 289 -1.76 32.62 6.77
C PRO A 289 -2.46 31.39 6.18
N VAL A 290 -3.78 31.45 5.97
CA VAL A 290 -4.52 30.34 5.35
C VAL A 290 -4.01 30.06 3.93
N TRP A 291 -3.66 31.09 3.17
CA TRP A 291 -3.08 30.92 1.84
C TRP A 291 -1.68 30.32 1.89
N GLY A 292 -0.85 30.76 2.85
CA GLY A 292 0.45 30.17 3.11
C GLY A 292 0.36 28.66 3.38
N LEU A 293 -0.63 28.24 4.18
CA LEU A 293 -0.87 26.84 4.48
C LEU A 293 -1.35 26.05 3.25
N ILE A 294 -2.36 26.53 2.53
CA ILE A 294 -2.85 25.89 1.30
C ILE A 294 -1.72 25.75 0.28
N ARG A 295 -0.88 26.77 0.10
CA ARG A 295 0.28 26.68 -0.79
C ARG A 295 1.31 25.66 -0.35
N ARG A 296 1.51 25.51 0.95
CA ARG A 296 2.45 24.51 1.47
C ARG A 296 1.93 23.10 1.25
N LEU A 297 0.63 22.89 1.40
CA LEU A 297 -0.03 21.61 1.15
C LEU A 297 -0.09 21.29 -0.35
N GLY A 298 -0.48 22.25 -1.18
CA GLY A 298 -0.72 22.11 -2.62
C GLY A 298 0.47 22.49 -3.51
N VAL A 299 1.69 22.21 -3.07
CA VAL A 299 2.89 22.37 -3.89
C VAL A 299 2.71 21.67 -5.25
N ASN A 300 3.08 22.36 -6.33
CA ASN A 300 2.99 21.84 -7.69
C ASN A 300 1.60 21.35 -8.11
N SER A 301 0.50 21.81 -7.47
CA SER A 301 -0.87 21.33 -7.76
C SER A 301 -1.17 21.18 -9.27
N PHE A 302 -0.93 22.24 -10.05
CA PHE A 302 -1.18 22.24 -11.50
C PHE A 302 -0.21 21.40 -12.34
N ALA A 303 0.93 20.96 -11.80
CA ALA A 303 1.92 20.21 -12.57
C ALA A 303 1.43 18.81 -12.95
N TYR A 304 0.68 18.16 -12.07
CA TYR A 304 0.31 16.76 -12.22
C TYR A 304 -0.58 16.49 -13.43
N ARG A 305 -1.54 17.37 -13.73
CA ARG A 305 -2.39 17.23 -14.93
C ARG A 305 -1.64 17.52 -16.23
N VAL A 306 -0.68 18.45 -16.19
CA VAL A 306 0.21 18.72 -17.32
C VAL A 306 1.12 17.50 -17.56
N GLY A 307 1.76 16.97 -16.51
CA GLY A 307 2.61 15.79 -16.58
C GLY A 307 1.85 14.55 -17.06
N ALA A 308 0.67 14.29 -16.49
CA ALA A 308 -0.19 13.19 -16.94
C ALA A 308 -0.54 13.33 -18.43
N SER A 309 -0.80 14.54 -18.91
CA SER A 309 -1.07 14.79 -20.33
C SER A 309 0.16 14.65 -21.23
N ALA A 310 1.36 14.85 -20.69
CA ALA A 310 2.60 14.82 -21.44
C ALA A 310 3.16 13.40 -21.63
N SER A 311 3.01 12.52 -20.63
CA SER A 311 3.61 11.18 -20.63
C SER A 311 2.64 10.01 -20.40
N LEU A 312 1.53 10.23 -19.68
CA LEU A 312 0.67 9.13 -19.24
C LEU A 312 -0.50 8.89 -20.21
N VAL A 313 -1.38 9.87 -20.38
CA VAL A 313 -2.65 9.72 -21.11
C VAL A 313 -2.58 10.17 -22.56
N ASN A 314 -1.44 10.71 -23.01
CA ASN A 314 -1.26 11.01 -24.44
C ASN A 314 -1.33 9.73 -25.28
N PRO A 315 -1.73 9.83 -26.57
CA PRO A 315 -1.71 8.69 -27.48
C PRO A 315 -0.33 8.02 -27.51
N GLY A 316 -0.28 6.70 -27.32
CA GLY A 316 0.96 5.95 -27.19
C GLY A 316 1.77 6.22 -25.92
N GLY A 317 1.17 6.87 -24.91
CA GLY A 317 1.75 7.13 -23.59
C GLY A 317 1.74 5.89 -22.69
N ASP A 318 2.21 6.06 -21.45
CA ASP A 318 2.48 4.92 -20.56
C ASP A 318 1.24 4.20 -20.07
N ILE A 319 0.08 4.87 -20.02
CA ILE A 319 -1.20 4.22 -19.71
C ILE A 319 -1.56 3.22 -20.82
N GLU A 320 -1.51 3.64 -22.09
CA GLU A 320 -1.86 2.76 -23.22
C GLU A 320 -0.89 1.58 -23.37
N LYS A 321 0.40 1.77 -23.05
CA LYS A 321 1.41 0.71 -23.10
C LYS A 321 1.18 -0.39 -22.06
N ASN A 322 0.74 -0.02 -20.85
CA ASN A 322 0.78 -0.93 -19.68
C ASN A 322 -0.60 -1.39 -19.20
N PHE A 323 -1.62 -0.52 -19.24
CA PHE A 323 -2.95 -0.81 -18.71
C PHE A 323 -3.88 -1.47 -19.73
N ALA A 324 -4.95 -2.08 -19.23
CA ALA A 324 -5.99 -2.70 -20.05
C ALA A 324 -6.81 -1.68 -20.87
N TRP A 325 -6.81 -0.43 -20.46
CA TRP A 325 -7.52 0.68 -21.08
C TRP A 325 -6.54 1.82 -21.37
N ASN A 326 -6.80 2.59 -22.43
CA ASN A 326 -5.92 3.66 -22.88
C ASN A 326 -6.18 5.01 -22.15
N GLY A 327 -5.39 6.03 -22.51
CA GLY A 327 -5.49 7.37 -21.94
C GLY A 327 -6.88 8.04 -22.09
N ASP A 328 -7.59 7.80 -23.19
CA ASP A 328 -8.94 8.36 -23.37
C ASP A 328 -9.94 7.75 -22.38
N GLN A 329 -9.87 6.43 -22.16
CA GLN A 329 -10.72 5.75 -21.18
C GLN A 329 -10.41 6.20 -19.75
N ALA A 330 -9.13 6.40 -19.45
CA ALA A 330 -8.68 6.96 -18.18
C ALA A 330 -9.28 8.33 -17.86
N ILE A 331 -9.28 9.22 -18.87
CA ILE A 331 -9.87 10.57 -18.76
C ILE A 331 -11.37 10.49 -18.53
N GLU A 332 -12.08 9.66 -19.30
CA GLU A 332 -13.54 9.53 -19.15
C GLU A 332 -13.90 8.92 -17.79
N TYR A 333 -13.18 7.89 -17.36
CA TYR A 333 -13.40 7.25 -16.08
C TYR A 333 -13.13 8.19 -14.90
N SER A 334 -12.10 9.04 -14.98
CA SER A 334 -11.87 10.10 -13.98
C SER A 334 -13.06 11.07 -13.85
N LYS A 335 -13.70 11.43 -14.98
CA LYS A 335 -14.90 12.30 -14.98
C LYS A 335 -16.11 11.58 -14.43
N GLN A 336 -16.24 10.29 -14.69
CA GLN A 336 -17.29 9.46 -14.10
C GLN A 336 -17.16 9.43 -12.58
N LEU A 337 -15.98 9.09 -12.05
CA LEU A 337 -15.69 9.08 -10.61
C LEU A 337 -15.91 10.45 -9.96
N TRP A 338 -15.52 11.53 -10.65
CA TRP A 338 -15.81 12.90 -10.19
C TRP A 338 -17.30 13.11 -9.96
N ARG A 339 -18.14 12.76 -10.94
CA ARG A 339 -19.59 12.96 -10.89
C ARG A 339 -20.29 12.04 -9.89
N SER A 340 -19.83 10.81 -9.73
CA SER A 340 -20.49 9.80 -8.90
C SER A 340 -20.14 9.92 -7.42
N GLU A 341 -18.88 10.23 -7.10
CA GLU A 341 -18.41 10.10 -5.71
C GLU A 341 -17.38 11.12 -5.25
N CYS A 342 -16.52 11.68 -6.11
CA CYS A 342 -15.43 12.55 -5.64
C CYS A 342 -15.84 14.02 -5.46
N ALA A 343 -16.82 14.53 -6.21
CA ALA A 343 -17.14 15.96 -6.23
C ALA A 343 -17.60 16.55 -4.87
N PRO A 344 -18.47 15.89 -4.07
CA PRO A 344 -18.97 16.48 -2.83
C PRO A 344 -17.87 16.62 -1.77
N TRP A 345 -17.56 17.85 -1.35
CA TRP A 345 -16.45 18.15 -0.44
C TRP A 345 -16.65 17.60 0.98
N ARG A 346 -17.75 17.97 1.67
CA ARG A 346 -17.95 17.58 3.07
C ARG A 346 -18.29 16.11 3.21
N ALA A 347 -19.13 15.58 2.32
CA ALA A 347 -19.44 14.14 2.30
C ALA A 347 -18.19 13.25 2.09
N ASN A 348 -17.06 13.79 1.62
CA ASN A 348 -15.80 13.06 1.46
C ASN A 348 -14.81 13.24 2.62
N TYR A 349 -15.21 13.88 3.72
CA TYR A 349 -14.45 13.83 4.97
C TYR A 349 -14.29 12.37 5.41
N LEU A 350 -13.09 11.99 5.84
CA LEU A 350 -12.70 10.60 6.06
C LEU A 350 -13.73 9.82 6.88
N GLU A 351 -14.07 10.30 8.08
CA GLU A 351 -14.97 9.60 8.99
C GLU A 351 -16.40 9.56 8.46
N GLU A 352 -16.86 10.63 7.81
CA GLU A 352 -18.19 10.70 7.20
C GLU A 352 -18.31 9.70 6.03
N LYS A 353 -17.28 9.65 5.17
CA LYS A 353 -17.19 8.70 4.07
C LYS A 353 -17.16 7.25 4.56
N LEU A 354 -16.31 6.93 5.53
CA LEU A 354 -16.21 5.57 6.07
C LEU A 354 -17.47 5.13 6.81
N THR A 355 -18.13 6.05 7.53
CA THR A 355 -19.42 5.78 8.20
C THR A 355 -20.52 5.52 7.16
N ARG A 356 -20.60 6.35 6.10
CA ARG A 356 -21.57 6.17 5.00
C ARG A 356 -21.36 4.84 4.26
N ARG A 357 -20.12 4.39 4.10
CA ARG A 357 -19.77 3.08 3.54
C ARG A 357 -19.98 1.92 4.53
N GLY A 358 -20.35 2.19 5.78
CA GLY A 358 -20.59 1.20 6.82
C GLY A 358 -19.33 0.51 7.33
N LEU A 359 -18.15 1.12 7.15
CA LEU A 359 -16.87 0.53 7.54
C LEU A 359 -16.49 0.87 8.99
N ILE A 360 -16.97 2.01 9.50
CA ILE A 360 -16.88 2.42 10.90
C ILE A 360 -18.26 2.82 11.42
N ASN A 361 -18.46 2.80 12.74
CA ASN A 361 -19.70 3.25 13.39
C ASN A 361 -20.98 2.65 12.76
N CYS A 362 -20.94 1.38 12.36
CA CYS A 362 -22.05 0.72 11.69
C CYS A 362 -23.11 0.26 12.71
N GLU A 363 -24.35 0.72 12.57
CA GLU A 363 -25.44 0.39 13.51
C GLU A 363 -26.10 -0.98 13.27
N TYR A 364 -25.83 -1.62 12.12
CA TYR A 364 -26.55 -2.83 11.67
C TYR A 364 -25.64 -4.03 11.41
N GLY A 365 -24.37 -3.96 11.78
CA GLY A 365 -23.41 -5.05 11.61
C GLY A 365 -22.25 -4.95 12.60
N PRO A 366 -21.47 -6.03 12.76
CA PRO A 366 -20.31 -6.01 13.66
C PRO A 366 -19.20 -5.11 13.12
N GLU A 367 -18.40 -4.58 14.04
CA GLU A 367 -17.16 -3.86 13.73
C GLU A 367 -16.17 -4.79 13.01
N LEU A 368 -15.34 -4.20 12.16
CA LEU A 368 -14.17 -4.88 11.60
C LEU A 368 -13.11 -4.99 12.69
N GLU A 369 -12.58 -6.19 12.91
CA GLU A 369 -11.55 -6.42 13.94
C GLU A 369 -10.27 -5.63 13.66
N SER A 370 -9.94 -5.44 12.39
CA SER A 370 -8.81 -4.64 11.94
C SER A 370 -9.20 -3.84 10.71
N PHE A 371 -8.79 -2.57 10.67
CA PHE A 371 -8.91 -1.70 9.51
C PHE A 371 -7.61 -0.88 9.36
N PRO A 372 -6.54 -1.49 8.81
CA PRO A 372 -5.19 -0.91 8.82
C PRO A 372 -5.09 0.49 8.21
N TYR A 373 -5.83 0.74 7.12
CA TYR A 373 -5.91 2.06 6.52
C TYR A 373 -6.46 3.10 7.51
N TYR A 374 -7.64 2.85 8.09
CA TYR A 374 -8.27 3.80 9.00
C TYR A 374 -7.45 4.02 10.27
N GLU A 375 -6.86 2.96 10.84
CA GLU A 375 -6.02 3.03 12.04
C GLU A 375 -4.83 3.98 11.84
N ASP A 376 -4.10 3.83 10.74
CA ASP A 376 -2.90 4.62 10.47
C ASP A 376 -3.25 6.04 10.03
N VAL A 377 -4.23 6.16 9.12
CA VAL A 377 -4.69 7.45 8.63
C VAL A 377 -5.25 8.29 9.78
N SER A 378 -5.95 7.69 10.75
CA SER A 378 -6.47 8.42 11.92
C SER A 378 -5.36 9.06 12.75
N VAL A 379 -4.21 8.39 12.89
CA VAL A 379 -3.05 8.96 13.61
C VAL A 379 -2.44 10.13 12.83
N ILE A 380 -2.24 9.95 11.52
CA ILE A 380 -1.64 10.99 10.67
C ILE A 380 -2.57 12.21 10.56
N LEU A 381 -3.84 11.98 10.24
CA LEU A 381 -4.84 13.04 10.14
C LEU A 381 -5.09 13.70 11.49
N GLY A 382 -5.03 12.97 12.60
CA GLY A 382 -5.07 13.54 13.95
C GLY A 382 -3.91 14.50 14.21
N ALA A 383 -2.69 14.16 13.80
CA ALA A 383 -1.53 15.04 13.91
C ALA A 383 -1.68 16.30 13.02
N LEU A 384 -2.17 16.14 11.78
CA LEU A 384 -2.48 17.25 10.88
C LEU A 384 -3.57 18.16 11.46
N ARG A 385 -4.69 17.61 11.95
CA ARG A 385 -5.78 18.36 12.59
C ARG A 385 -5.28 19.14 13.81
N THR A 386 -4.42 18.53 14.63
CA THR A 386 -3.82 19.19 15.79
C THR A 386 -2.97 20.38 15.35
N PHE A 387 -2.07 20.18 14.38
CA PHE A 387 -1.26 21.27 13.81
C PHE A 387 -2.13 22.38 13.24
N ILE A 388 -3.12 22.05 12.41
CA ILE A 388 -4.00 23.02 11.75
C ILE A 388 -4.82 23.80 12.77
N THR A 389 -5.29 23.14 13.83
CA THR A 389 -5.99 23.81 14.95
C THR A 389 -5.08 24.84 15.63
N GLU A 390 -3.88 24.43 16.05
CA GLU A 390 -2.91 25.32 16.68
C GLU A 390 -2.45 26.45 15.73
N TYR A 391 -2.34 26.15 14.44
CA TYR A 391 -2.03 27.12 13.40
C TYR A 391 -3.15 28.16 13.26
N VAL A 392 -4.42 27.73 13.17
CA VAL A 392 -5.58 28.62 13.11
C VAL A 392 -5.66 29.47 14.39
N ASP A 393 -5.49 28.87 15.57
CA ASP A 393 -5.50 29.57 16.86
C ASP A 393 -4.37 30.60 16.98
N ALA A 394 -3.21 30.35 16.35
CA ALA A 394 -2.09 31.28 16.34
C ALA A 394 -2.39 32.59 15.57
N TYR A 395 -3.39 32.59 14.68
CA TYR A 395 -3.77 33.78 13.90
C TYR A 395 -5.16 34.33 14.27
N TYR A 396 -6.11 33.47 14.66
CA TYR A 396 -7.48 33.83 14.99
C TYR A 396 -7.74 33.65 16.49
N ALA A 397 -7.85 34.78 17.20
CA ALA A 397 -8.10 34.78 18.64
C ALA A 397 -9.50 34.26 19.04
N SER A 398 -10.48 34.34 18.13
CA SER A 398 -11.87 33.94 18.36
C SER A 398 -12.60 33.64 17.04
N ASP A 399 -13.81 33.09 17.14
CA ASP A 399 -14.72 32.92 16.00
C ASP A 399 -15.16 34.27 15.41
N ASP A 400 -15.23 35.34 16.22
CA ASP A 400 -15.45 36.69 15.70
C ASP A 400 -14.33 37.14 14.74
N ALA A 401 -13.08 36.69 14.96
CA ALA A 401 -11.98 36.98 14.04
C ALA A 401 -12.16 36.25 12.69
N ILE A 402 -12.81 35.08 12.66
CA ILE A 402 -13.16 34.36 11.41
C ILE A 402 -14.19 35.17 10.62
N THR A 403 -15.26 35.61 11.29
CA THR A 403 -16.33 36.39 10.63
C THR A 403 -15.90 37.81 10.25
N ALA A 404 -14.87 38.36 10.89
CA ALA A 404 -14.29 39.65 10.53
C ALA A 404 -13.29 39.58 9.35
N ASP A 405 -12.82 38.39 8.99
CA ASP A 405 -11.83 38.22 7.92
C ASP A 405 -12.47 38.21 6.54
N LYS A 406 -12.36 39.35 5.85
CA LYS A 406 -12.93 39.54 4.52
C LYS A 406 -12.22 38.76 3.42
N GLU A 407 -10.94 38.44 3.57
CA GLU A 407 -10.21 37.63 2.58
C GLU A 407 -10.66 36.17 2.71
N LEU A 408 -10.79 35.68 3.95
CA LEU A 408 -11.30 34.34 4.25
C LEU A 408 -12.73 34.14 3.74
N LEU A 409 -13.67 35.02 4.11
CA LEU A 409 -15.06 34.90 3.66
C LEU A 409 -15.19 35.02 2.14
N ALA A 410 -14.36 35.86 1.50
CA ALA A 410 -14.31 35.94 0.04
C ALA A 410 -13.81 34.63 -0.59
N TRP A 411 -12.86 33.93 0.04
CA TRP A 411 -12.41 32.63 -0.44
C TRP A 411 -13.50 31.57 -0.38
N PHE A 412 -14.26 31.49 0.72
CA PHE A 412 -15.35 30.51 0.82
C PHE A 412 -16.43 30.74 -0.25
N HIS A 413 -16.80 32.01 -0.50
CA HIS A 413 -17.70 32.37 -1.59
C HIS A 413 -17.10 32.05 -2.97
N GLU A 414 -15.82 32.36 -3.20
CA GLU A 414 -15.15 32.04 -4.48
C GLU A 414 -15.10 30.52 -4.73
N ALA A 415 -14.80 29.74 -3.68
CA ALA A 415 -14.71 28.29 -3.75
C ALA A 415 -16.08 27.64 -4.04
N ALA A 416 -17.14 28.09 -3.38
CA ALA A 416 -18.49 27.58 -3.60
C ALA A 416 -19.07 28.01 -4.96
N ASP A 417 -18.93 29.28 -5.33
CA ASP A 417 -19.70 29.83 -6.46
C ASP A 417 -18.90 29.93 -7.77
N ALA A 418 -17.63 30.32 -7.70
CA ALA A 418 -16.82 30.57 -8.90
C ALA A 418 -15.97 29.36 -9.31
N ALA A 419 -15.43 28.64 -8.33
CA ALA A 419 -14.77 27.35 -8.56
C ALA A 419 -15.76 26.18 -8.60
N ASP A 420 -17.02 26.41 -8.21
CA ASP A 420 -18.12 25.43 -8.21
C ASP A 420 -17.78 24.13 -7.47
N ILE A 421 -17.13 24.25 -6.30
CA ILE A 421 -16.82 23.08 -5.47
C ILE A 421 -18.12 22.58 -4.83
N VAL A 422 -18.56 21.42 -5.30
CA VAL A 422 -19.81 20.77 -4.84
C VAL A 422 -19.75 20.49 -3.34
N ASP A 423 -20.84 20.80 -2.63
CA ASP A 423 -20.97 20.60 -1.18
C ASP A 423 -19.90 21.33 -0.33
N PHE A 424 -19.28 22.37 -0.88
CA PHE A 424 -18.40 23.27 -0.14
C PHE A 424 -19.24 24.32 0.62
N PRO A 425 -18.91 24.64 1.89
CA PRO A 425 -19.62 25.69 2.61
C PRO A 425 -19.41 27.05 1.92
N ALA A 426 -20.49 27.75 1.57
CA ALA A 426 -20.39 29.09 0.94
C ALA A 426 -19.89 30.19 1.91
N SER A 427 -19.93 29.91 3.22
CA SER A 427 -19.41 30.78 4.28
C SER A 427 -19.19 29.95 5.55
N ILE A 428 -18.41 30.49 6.49
CA ILE A 428 -18.12 29.89 7.80
C ILE A 428 -18.17 30.94 8.90
N SER A 429 -18.41 30.52 10.13
CA SER A 429 -18.48 31.40 11.30
C SER A 429 -17.51 31.02 12.42
N THR A 430 -16.95 29.81 12.39
CA THR A 430 -16.14 29.26 13.48
C THR A 430 -14.76 28.80 13.02
N LYS A 431 -13.81 28.80 13.95
CA LYS A 431 -12.48 28.21 13.73
C LYS A 431 -12.59 26.72 13.41
N SER A 432 -13.52 26.00 14.03
CA SER A 432 -13.74 24.57 13.78
C SER A 432 -14.12 24.27 12.33
N GLU A 433 -14.96 25.09 11.70
CA GLU A 433 -15.32 24.92 10.30
C GLU A 433 -14.12 25.14 9.37
N LEU A 434 -13.29 26.16 9.65
CA LEU A 434 -12.05 26.40 8.92
C LEU A 434 -11.07 25.21 9.07
N VAL A 435 -10.87 24.72 10.30
CA VAL A 435 -10.02 23.57 10.58
C VAL A 435 -10.51 22.33 9.83
N ALA A 436 -11.82 22.09 9.78
CA ALA A 436 -12.39 20.95 9.06
C ALA A 436 -12.06 20.99 7.56
N VAL A 437 -12.26 22.14 6.90
CA VAL A 437 -11.94 22.31 5.46
C VAL A 437 -10.45 22.12 5.20
N LEU A 438 -9.58 22.76 5.98
CA LEU A 438 -8.13 22.68 5.79
C LEU A 438 -7.59 21.27 6.07
N SER A 439 -8.16 20.58 7.07
CA SER A 439 -7.79 19.20 7.39
C SER A 439 -8.21 18.23 6.30
N HIS A 440 -9.36 18.45 5.66
CA HIS A 440 -9.76 17.63 4.52
C HIS A 440 -8.84 17.85 3.32
N HIS A 441 -8.49 19.09 2.99
CA HIS A 441 -7.52 19.37 1.93
C HIS A 441 -6.15 18.71 2.20
N ALA A 442 -5.66 18.79 3.44
CA ALA A 442 -4.44 18.09 3.85
C ALA A 442 -4.56 16.56 3.75
N TYR A 443 -5.71 15.99 4.12
CA TYR A 443 -6.00 14.56 3.96
C TYR A 443 -5.90 14.12 2.49
N LEU A 444 -6.53 14.85 1.57
CA LEU A 444 -6.57 14.49 0.15
C LEU A 444 -5.16 14.39 -0.46
N ILE A 445 -4.32 15.40 -0.22
CA ILE A 445 -2.99 15.48 -0.84
C ILE A 445 -1.94 14.68 -0.08
N SER A 446 -1.96 14.73 1.25
CA SER A 446 -0.87 14.19 2.05
C SER A 446 -1.08 12.74 2.46
N ILE A 447 -2.32 12.25 2.45
CA ILE A 447 -2.65 10.89 2.91
C ILE A 447 -3.29 10.08 1.78
N LEU A 448 -4.41 10.54 1.23
CA LEU A 448 -5.17 9.80 0.22
C LEU A 448 -4.31 9.54 -1.03
N HIS A 449 -3.71 10.58 -1.61
CA HIS A 449 -2.79 10.44 -2.75
C HIS A 449 -1.66 9.44 -2.46
N GLY A 450 -0.96 9.60 -1.33
CA GLY A 450 0.15 8.71 -0.96
C GLY A 450 -0.27 7.27 -0.65
N SER A 451 -1.54 7.03 -0.32
CA SER A 451 -2.08 5.69 -0.05
C SER A 451 -2.55 4.96 -1.30
N LEU A 452 -2.82 5.66 -2.40
CA LEU A 452 -3.36 5.08 -3.64
C LEU A 452 -2.36 5.06 -4.80
N ASN A 453 -1.45 6.03 -4.83
CA ASN A 453 -0.41 6.21 -5.84
C ASN A 453 0.96 6.23 -5.14
N SER A 454 1.94 6.95 -5.69
CA SER A 454 3.29 7.13 -5.16
C SER A 454 3.91 5.79 -4.77
N ASN A 455 4.48 5.74 -3.57
CA ASN A 455 5.15 4.58 -3.01
C ASN A 455 4.23 3.34 -2.90
N SER A 456 2.91 3.52 -2.74
CA SER A 456 2.00 2.38 -2.56
C SER A 456 2.02 1.41 -3.75
N LEU A 457 2.19 1.92 -4.98
CA LEU A 457 2.15 1.12 -6.20
C LEU A 457 3.24 0.06 -6.23
N VAL A 458 4.51 0.48 -6.19
CA VAL A 458 5.64 -0.42 -6.35
C VAL A 458 5.86 -1.30 -5.13
N HIS A 459 5.45 -0.86 -3.94
CA HIS A 459 5.62 -1.64 -2.71
C HIS A 459 4.49 -2.63 -2.44
N TYR A 460 3.27 -2.37 -2.94
CA TYR A 460 2.08 -3.16 -2.61
C TYR A 460 1.11 -3.34 -3.78
N SER A 461 0.44 -2.26 -4.17
CA SER A 461 -0.84 -2.33 -4.90
C SER A 461 -0.69 -2.66 -6.37
N ALA A 462 0.52 -2.58 -6.94
CA ALA A 462 0.82 -2.97 -8.31
C ALA A 462 1.99 -3.97 -8.38
N VAL A 463 2.12 -4.84 -7.38
CA VAL A 463 3.15 -5.89 -7.34
C VAL A 463 2.71 -7.13 -8.11
N LEU A 464 3.52 -7.54 -9.08
CA LEU A 464 3.33 -8.77 -9.85
C LEU A 464 3.65 -10.01 -9.00
N PRO A 465 3.00 -11.16 -9.24
CA PRO A 465 2.05 -11.43 -10.33
C PRO A 465 0.58 -11.11 -10.00
N MET A 466 0.27 -10.74 -8.75
CA MET A 466 -1.13 -10.63 -8.30
C MET A 466 -1.84 -9.35 -8.73
N HIS A 467 -1.09 -8.30 -9.08
CA HIS A 467 -1.65 -6.98 -9.43
C HIS A 467 -1.21 -6.49 -10.82
N PRO A 468 -1.42 -7.26 -11.90
CA PRO A 468 -1.03 -6.82 -13.24
C PRO A 468 -1.89 -5.63 -13.71
N LEU A 469 -1.27 -4.68 -14.43
CA LEU A 469 -2.00 -3.53 -14.99
C LEU A 469 -2.93 -3.91 -16.15
N SER A 470 -2.70 -5.08 -16.76
CA SER A 470 -3.54 -5.67 -17.79
C SER A 470 -3.37 -7.20 -17.83
N LEU A 471 -4.39 -7.89 -18.36
CA LEU A 471 -4.27 -9.28 -18.77
C LEU A 471 -4.00 -9.38 -20.28
N TYR A 472 -3.41 -10.50 -20.68
CA TYR A 472 -2.88 -10.73 -22.03
C TYR A 472 -3.68 -11.79 -22.80
N ARG A 473 -4.72 -12.36 -22.18
CA ARG A 473 -5.66 -13.31 -22.78
C ARG A 473 -7.11 -12.97 -22.48
N PRO A 474 -8.06 -13.33 -23.37
CA PRO A 474 -9.49 -13.22 -23.09
C PRO A 474 -9.88 -13.94 -21.80
N LEU A 475 -10.90 -13.41 -21.11
CA LEU A 475 -11.44 -14.04 -19.91
C LEU A 475 -11.97 -15.45 -20.23
N PRO A 476 -11.80 -16.44 -19.33
CA PRO A 476 -12.37 -17.77 -19.54
C PRO A 476 -13.90 -17.75 -19.64
N GLU A 477 -14.43 -18.56 -20.56
CA GLU A 477 -15.87 -18.84 -20.70
C GLU A 477 -16.31 -20.03 -19.82
N GLU A 478 -15.37 -20.91 -19.47
CA GLU A 478 -15.56 -22.06 -18.60
C GLU A 478 -14.46 -22.11 -17.52
N LYS A 479 -14.75 -22.77 -16.39
CA LYS A 479 -13.77 -23.04 -15.33
C LYS A 479 -12.81 -24.15 -15.75
N GLY A 480 -11.70 -24.30 -15.04
CA GLY A 480 -10.66 -25.30 -15.31
C GLY A 480 -9.39 -24.70 -15.93
N VAL A 481 -9.02 -23.48 -15.54
CA VAL A 481 -7.77 -22.85 -15.99
C VAL A 481 -6.57 -23.71 -15.57
N SER A 482 -5.84 -24.25 -16.56
CA SER A 482 -4.68 -25.12 -16.30
C SER A 482 -3.41 -24.35 -15.95
N SER A 483 -3.29 -23.10 -16.40
CA SER A 483 -2.14 -22.22 -16.10
C SER A 483 -2.54 -20.74 -16.15
N LEU A 484 -1.99 -19.97 -15.22
CA LEU A 484 -2.19 -18.52 -15.11
C LEU A 484 -1.25 -17.72 -16.03
N LEU A 485 -0.10 -18.27 -16.37
CA LEU A 485 0.97 -17.57 -17.09
C LEU A 485 0.52 -16.94 -18.41
N PRO A 486 -0.33 -17.59 -19.24
CA PRO A 486 -0.78 -16.97 -20.48
C PRO A 486 -1.55 -15.66 -20.26
N PHE A 487 -2.18 -15.47 -19.10
CA PHE A 487 -2.94 -14.26 -18.78
C PHE A 487 -2.07 -13.12 -18.27
N LEU A 488 -0.88 -13.42 -17.75
CA LEU A 488 0.04 -12.49 -17.09
C LEU A 488 1.03 -11.86 -18.10
N PRO A 489 1.64 -10.71 -17.76
CA PRO A 489 2.65 -10.09 -18.62
C PRO A 489 3.88 -10.99 -18.80
N ASP A 490 4.42 -11.04 -20.01
CA ASP A 490 5.74 -11.65 -20.24
C ASP A 490 6.87 -10.84 -19.57
N LEU A 491 8.12 -11.29 -19.72
CA LEU A 491 9.26 -10.66 -19.06
C LEU A 491 9.43 -9.19 -19.45
N GLU A 492 9.33 -8.87 -20.76
CA GLU A 492 9.50 -7.51 -21.25
C GLU A 492 8.40 -6.60 -20.71
N ALA A 493 7.15 -7.05 -20.79
CA ALA A 493 6.00 -6.34 -20.23
C ALA A 493 6.08 -6.20 -18.70
N SER A 494 6.61 -7.21 -17.99
CA SER A 494 6.77 -7.18 -16.54
C SER A 494 7.81 -6.14 -16.11
N ILE A 495 8.92 -6.03 -16.85
CA ILE A 495 9.92 -4.99 -16.62
C ILE A 495 9.31 -3.60 -16.87
N GLN A 496 8.55 -3.42 -17.95
CA GLN A 496 7.90 -2.13 -18.24
C GLN A 496 6.83 -1.76 -17.20
N HIS A 497 6.06 -2.74 -16.73
CA HIS A 497 5.13 -2.59 -15.62
C HIS A 497 5.86 -2.04 -14.39
N ILE A 498 6.94 -2.70 -13.97
CA ILE A 498 7.68 -2.32 -12.75
C ILE A 498 8.36 -0.95 -12.94
N ALA A 499 8.94 -0.71 -14.12
CA ALA A 499 9.54 0.57 -14.47
C ALA A 499 8.53 1.71 -14.30
N LEU A 500 7.32 1.58 -14.89
CA LEU A 500 6.26 2.58 -14.74
C LEU A 500 5.93 2.82 -13.27
N VAL A 501 5.66 1.77 -12.48
CA VAL A 501 5.26 1.98 -11.08
C VAL A 501 6.39 2.51 -10.20
N ALA A 502 7.64 2.19 -10.53
CA ALA A 502 8.83 2.70 -9.85
C ALA A 502 9.03 4.21 -10.10
N THR A 503 8.61 4.76 -11.25
CA THR A 503 8.68 6.22 -11.51
C THR A 503 7.79 7.05 -10.61
N PHE A 504 6.82 6.45 -9.92
CA PHE A 504 6.00 7.15 -8.93
C PHE A 504 6.60 7.09 -7.51
N ASN A 505 7.65 6.30 -7.29
CA ASN A 505 8.26 6.16 -5.98
C ASN A 505 9.16 7.35 -5.65
N GLN A 506 9.01 7.90 -4.44
CA GLN A 506 9.66 9.14 -4.02
C GLN A 506 10.63 8.90 -2.85
N ALA A 507 11.55 7.94 -3.00
CA ALA A 507 12.46 7.57 -1.93
C ALA A 507 13.46 8.70 -1.56
N GLN A 508 13.85 9.54 -2.52
CA GLN A 508 14.88 10.56 -2.38
C GLN A 508 14.47 11.75 -1.49
N ILE A 509 13.17 11.94 -1.23
CA ILE A 509 12.67 13.01 -0.36
C ILE A 509 12.49 12.56 1.10
N ALA A 510 12.80 11.30 1.40
CA ALA A 510 12.84 10.81 2.77
C ALA A 510 13.69 11.75 3.64
N ASP A 511 13.16 12.08 4.80
CA ASP A 511 13.83 12.91 5.80
C ASP A 511 14.13 14.36 5.40
N THR A 512 13.60 14.83 4.27
CA THR A 512 13.62 16.24 3.87
C THR A 512 12.36 16.96 4.36
N PRO A 513 12.31 18.32 4.34
CA PRO A 513 11.09 19.08 4.67
C PRO A 513 9.87 18.78 3.78
N ASP A 514 10.03 18.02 2.71
CA ASP A 514 8.93 17.51 1.87
C ASP A 514 8.31 16.26 2.36
N SER A 515 9.01 15.54 3.21
CA SER A 515 8.37 14.41 3.82
C SER A 515 7.16 14.87 4.64
N LEU A 516 6.12 14.05 4.68
CA LEU A 516 4.93 14.25 5.49
C LEU A 516 5.33 14.57 6.93
N ARG A 517 6.38 13.88 7.41
CA ARG A 517 6.98 14.05 8.73
C ARG A 517 7.51 15.47 9.00
N PHE A 518 8.02 16.15 7.99
CA PHE A 518 8.62 17.48 8.11
C PHE A 518 7.91 18.54 7.27
N LEU A 519 6.66 18.26 6.88
CA LEU A 519 5.86 19.07 5.96
C LEU A 519 5.90 20.55 6.29
N PHE A 520 5.82 20.96 7.57
CA PHE A 520 5.79 22.38 7.94
C PHE A 520 7.17 23.00 8.25
N ASN A 521 8.27 22.31 7.93
CA ASN A 521 9.66 22.77 8.17
C ASN A 521 10.33 23.36 6.91
N GLU A 522 9.58 23.51 5.82
CA GLU A 522 10.03 24.21 4.60
C GLU A 522 10.49 25.63 4.96
N ALA A 523 11.69 26.02 4.52
CA ALA A 523 12.38 27.20 4.99
C ALA A 523 11.60 28.50 4.77
N GLU A 524 10.98 28.69 3.60
CA GLU A 524 10.20 29.89 3.33
C GLU A 524 8.95 29.95 4.23
N PHE A 525 8.12 28.91 4.23
CA PHE A 525 6.94 28.79 5.07
C PHE A 525 7.28 29.01 6.54
N TYR A 526 8.30 28.32 7.03
CA TYR A 526 8.76 28.40 8.43
C TYR A 526 9.25 29.80 8.82
N SER A 527 9.86 30.53 7.89
CA SER A 527 10.31 31.91 8.11
C SER A 527 9.15 32.91 8.24
N ARG A 528 8.03 32.64 7.56
CA ARG A 528 6.88 33.54 7.46
C ARG A 528 5.84 33.34 8.57
N ILE A 529 5.80 32.15 9.18
CA ILE A 529 4.86 31.85 10.26
C ILE A 529 5.30 32.49 11.60
N ASN A 530 4.33 32.72 12.50
CA ASN A 530 4.61 33.32 13.82
C ASN A 530 5.21 32.28 14.80
N LYS A 531 5.51 32.72 16.02
CA LYS A 531 6.19 31.89 17.02
C LYS A 531 5.34 30.68 17.44
N GLU A 532 4.04 30.90 17.59
CA GLU A 532 3.06 29.90 18.02
C GLU A 532 2.90 28.82 16.95
N ALA A 533 2.73 29.21 15.68
CA ALA A 533 2.69 28.29 14.55
C ALA A 533 4.02 27.52 14.35
N ARG A 534 5.18 28.13 14.64
CA ARG A 534 6.47 27.39 14.65
C ARG A 534 6.53 26.32 15.73
N ALA A 535 5.95 26.59 16.90
CA ALA A 535 5.87 25.60 17.97
C ALA A 535 4.97 24.42 17.54
N ALA A 536 3.83 24.71 16.92
CA ALA A 536 2.94 23.71 16.35
C ALA A 536 3.64 22.84 15.29
N ALA A 537 4.38 23.45 14.35
CA ALA A 537 5.12 22.73 13.31
C ALA A 537 6.17 21.76 13.91
N LYS A 538 6.84 22.18 14.99
CA LYS A 538 7.79 21.35 15.72
C LYS A 538 7.10 20.18 16.44
N ALA A 539 5.95 20.43 17.08
CA ALA A 539 5.16 19.41 17.74
C ALA A 539 4.63 18.36 16.73
N TYR A 540 4.11 18.81 15.60
CA TYR A 540 3.71 17.97 14.47
C TYR A 540 4.84 17.03 14.02
N SER A 541 6.01 17.61 13.73
CA SER A 541 7.17 16.84 13.27
C SER A 541 7.62 15.81 14.30
N ALA A 542 7.57 16.14 15.58
CA ALA A 542 7.90 15.22 16.67
C ALA A 542 6.90 14.05 16.76
N THR A 543 5.59 14.35 16.66
CA THR A 543 4.51 13.35 16.66
C THR A 543 4.67 12.37 15.51
N LEU A 544 4.85 12.86 14.27
CA LEU A 544 5.03 11.99 13.11
C LEU A 544 6.37 11.26 13.13
N SER A 545 7.41 11.83 13.73
CA SER A 545 8.68 11.10 13.95
C SER A 545 8.51 9.94 14.91
N LYS A 546 7.70 10.10 15.97
CA LYS A 546 7.36 9.01 16.89
C LYS A 546 6.54 7.94 16.17
N PHE A 547 5.52 8.34 15.40
CA PHE A 547 4.69 7.41 14.65
C PHE A 547 5.49 6.66 13.58
N SER A 548 6.34 7.35 12.82
CA SER A 548 7.26 6.74 11.84
C SER A 548 8.13 5.65 12.48
N LYS A 549 8.65 5.89 13.69
CA LYS A 549 9.40 4.86 14.45
C LYS A 549 8.52 3.67 14.84
N GLN A 550 7.28 3.91 15.25
CA GLN A 550 6.33 2.84 15.58
C GLN A 550 6.01 1.97 14.36
N VAL A 551 5.75 2.61 13.21
CA VAL A 551 5.48 1.92 11.94
C VAL A 551 6.68 1.08 11.50
N LYS A 552 7.90 1.67 11.51
CA LYS A 552 9.15 0.94 11.21
C LYS A 552 9.44 -0.20 12.19
N GLY A 553 8.94 -0.09 13.41
CA GLY A 553 9.09 -1.10 14.46
C GLY A 553 7.98 -2.15 14.51
N ARG A 554 7.00 -2.13 13.58
CA ARG A 554 5.94 -3.14 13.54
C ARG A 554 6.53 -4.52 13.30
N LYS A 555 6.15 -5.47 14.17
CA LYS A 555 6.55 -6.87 14.07
C LYS A 555 5.33 -7.73 13.83
N ILE A 556 5.56 -8.91 13.26
CA ILE A 556 4.59 -9.98 13.20
C ILE A 556 4.27 -10.41 14.64
N ARG A 557 2.99 -10.41 15.00
CA ARG A 557 2.48 -10.88 16.30
C ARG A 557 2.57 -12.42 16.36
N GLY A 558 2.39 -12.99 17.54
CA GLY A 558 2.52 -14.45 17.76
C GLY A 558 1.53 -15.32 16.97
N ASP A 559 0.50 -14.72 16.36
CA ASP A 559 -0.48 -15.34 15.47
C ASP A 559 -0.07 -15.30 13.98
N GLY A 560 1.15 -14.83 13.66
CA GLY A 560 1.61 -14.67 12.30
C GLY A 560 1.01 -13.47 11.57
N ARG A 561 0.53 -12.44 12.29
CA ARG A 561 -0.14 -11.26 11.68
C ARG A 561 0.47 -9.93 12.08
N SER A 562 0.32 -8.91 11.23
CA SER A 562 0.53 -7.51 11.59
C SER A 562 -0.72 -6.73 11.16
N GLN A 563 -1.37 -6.07 12.13
CA GLN A 563 -2.66 -5.38 11.92
C GLN A 563 -3.72 -6.30 11.28
N GLY A 564 -3.85 -7.53 11.76
CA GLY A 564 -4.83 -8.51 11.26
C GLY A 564 -4.51 -9.11 9.89
N MET A 565 -3.52 -8.58 9.16
CA MET A 565 -3.05 -9.16 7.90
C MET A 565 -2.02 -10.24 8.15
N PRO A 566 -2.05 -11.35 7.40
CA PRO A 566 -1.10 -12.41 7.61
C PRO A 566 0.26 -11.93 7.10
N PHE A 567 1.27 -12.23 7.90
CA PHE A 567 2.65 -12.14 7.53
C PHE A 567 3.19 -13.54 7.74
N GLN A 568 3.41 -14.26 6.65
CA GLN A 568 4.24 -15.43 6.72
C GLN A 568 5.63 -14.95 7.14
N ALA A 569 5.95 -15.07 8.43
CA ALA A 569 7.32 -15.03 8.88
C ALA A 569 8.08 -16.04 8.03
N ILE A 570 9.31 -15.69 7.64
CA ILE A 570 10.13 -16.58 6.87
C ILE A 570 10.60 -17.74 7.78
N ASN A 571 9.69 -18.64 8.12
CA ASN A 571 9.93 -19.87 8.88
C ASN A 571 9.76 -21.09 7.96
N GLY A 572 9.76 -20.89 6.64
CA GLY A 572 9.73 -21.94 5.62
C GLY A 572 11.04 -22.09 4.85
N LYS A 573 12.16 -21.65 5.43
CA LYS A 573 13.42 -21.53 4.70
C LYS A 573 14.10 -22.84 4.37
N CYS A 574 13.75 -23.96 5.02
CA CYS A 574 14.46 -25.22 4.84
C CYS A 574 13.61 -26.26 4.12
N THR A 575 14.05 -26.71 2.95
CA THR A 575 13.48 -27.85 2.23
C THR A 575 14.26 -29.11 2.58
N ILE A 576 13.58 -30.20 2.96
CA ILE A 576 14.20 -31.51 3.14
C ILE A 576 13.97 -32.33 1.88
N SER A 577 15.04 -32.63 1.16
CA SER A 577 15.01 -33.48 -0.05
C SER A 577 15.63 -34.85 0.24
N TRP A 578 15.14 -35.88 -0.44
CA TRP A 578 15.58 -37.26 -0.27
C TRP A 578 16.08 -37.84 -1.60
N LYS A 579 17.21 -38.54 -1.59
CA LYS A 579 17.72 -39.31 -2.73
C LYS A 579 17.89 -40.77 -2.32
N CYS A 580 17.31 -41.67 -3.12
CA CYS A 580 17.36 -43.11 -2.87
C CYS A 580 18.10 -43.84 -3.99
N GLN A 581 18.96 -44.79 -3.65
CA GLN A 581 19.51 -45.78 -4.58
C GLN A 581 19.31 -47.19 -3.99
N GLY A 582 18.56 -48.06 -4.67
CA GLY A 582 18.22 -49.41 -4.20
C GLY A 582 16.80 -49.84 -4.59
N ASP A 583 16.35 -51.01 -4.13
CA ASP A 583 15.01 -51.55 -4.44
C ASP A 583 13.90 -50.69 -3.79
N PRO A 584 13.04 -50.01 -4.57
CA PRO A 584 12.09 -49.01 -4.05
C PRO A 584 10.75 -49.61 -3.58
N ALA A 585 10.67 -50.91 -3.29
CA ALA A 585 9.45 -51.58 -2.84
C ALA A 585 9.00 -51.14 -1.42
N THR A 586 8.40 -49.96 -1.34
CA THR A 586 7.27 -49.44 -0.51
C THR A 586 7.10 -49.77 0.98
N GLU A 587 7.88 -50.62 1.64
CA GLU A 587 7.91 -50.75 3.12
C GLU A 587 9.20 -50.23 3.76
N ALA A 588 10.31 -50.23 3.02
CA ALA A 588 11.62 -49.82 3.52
C ALA A 588 11.71 -48.29 3.72
N LEU A 589 11.07 -47.51 2.85
CA LEU A 589 11.03 -46.04 2.92
C LEU A 589 10.28 -45.54 4.16
N GLU A 590 9.13 -46.15 4.50
CA GLU A 590 8.39 -45.80 5.71
C GLU A 590 9.16 -46.16 6.99
N LYS A 591 9.87 -47.30 6.99
CA LYS A 591 10.73 -47.70 8.13
C LYS A 591 11.93 -46.76 8.27
N MET A 592 12.54 -46.32 7.17
CA MET A 592 13.65 -45.35 7.19
C MET A 592 13.21 -43.94 7.60
N ALA A 593 12.03 -43.48 7.16
CA ALA A 593 11.48 -42.19 7.59
C ALA A 593 11.23 -42.15 9.11
N ARG A 594 10.77 -43.25 9.72
CA ARG A 594 10.60 -43.34 11.19
C ARG A 594 11.93 -43.28 11.95
N VAL A 595 13.02 -43.79 11.36
CA VAL A 595 14.37 -43.67 11.96
C VAL A 595 14.81 -42.20 12.04
N PHE A 596 14.33 -41.34 11.14
CA PHE A 596 14.62 -39.91 11.21
C PHE A 596 13.96 -39.24 12.42
N ASP A 597 12.70 -39.56 12.74
CA ASP A 597 12.03 -39.04 13.94
C ASP A 597 12.73 -39.51 15.24
N GLU A 598 13.21 -40.76 15.25
CA GLU A 598 13.99 -41.31 16.37
C GLU A 598 15.39 -40.69 16.48
N LEU A 599 16.05 -40.39 15.37
CA LEU A 599 17.35 -39.71 15.33
C LEU A 599 17.22 -38.23 15.71
N ALA A 600 16.18 -37.54 15.23
CA ALA A 600 15.94 -36.12 15.50
C ALA A 600 15.72 -35.84 16.99
N THR A 601 15.26 -36.83 17.74
CA THR A 601 15.07 -36.76 19.20
C THR A 601 16.23 -37.39 19.99
N ASN A 602 17.24 -37.94 19.31
CA ASN A 602 18.43 -38.51 19.92
C ASN A 602 19.46 -37.40 20.23
N LYS A 603 19.78 -37.23 21.51
CA LYS A 603 20.74 -36.24 22.04
C LYS A 603 22.16 -36.35 21.49
N ASP A 604 22.54 -37.49 20.93
CA ASP A 604 23.85 -37.69 20.31
C ASP A 604 23.85 -37.23 18.83
N PHE A 605 22.67 -37.01 18.24
CA PHE A 605 22.46 -36.65 16.84
C PHE A 605 21.96 -35.21 16.65
N SER A 606 21.07 -34.75 17.53
CA SER A 606 20.59 -33.38 17.57
C SER A 606 20.87 -32.74 18.93
N SER A 607 21.11 -31.44 18.95
CA SER A 607 20.99 -30.70 20.21
C SER A 607 19.65 -29.98 20.24
N GLU A 608 18.84 -30.31 21.24
CA GLU A 608 17.58 -29.65 21.51
C GLU A 608 17.82 -28.48 22.46
N ARG A 609 17.35 -27.30 22.05
CA ARG A 609 17.24 -26.13 22.91
C ARG A 609 15.75 -25.84 23.06
N GLU A 610 15.26 -26.02 24.27
CA GLU A 610 13.89 -25.65 24.63
C GLU A 610 13.88 -24.21 25.16
N VAL A 611 13.04 -23.35 24.59
CA VAL A 611 12.79 -22.00 25.06
C VAL A 611 11.36 -21.95 25.55
N VAL A 612 11.21 -21.99 26.86
CA VAL A 612 9.91 -21.79 27.52
C VAL A 612 9.68 -20.30 27.66
N THR A 613 8.66 -19.80 26.99
CA THR A 613 8.23 -18.40 27.07
C THR A 613 6.86 -18.35 27.73
N GLU A 614 6.72 -17.56 28.79
CA GLU A 614 5.42 -17.29 29.40
C GLU A 614 4.66 -16.30 28.52
N VAL A 615 3.61 -16.80 27.86
CA VAL A 615 2.75 -16.01 27.00
C VAL A 615 1.54 -15.59 27.81
N CYS A 616 1.34 -14.28 27.91
CA CYS A 616 0.17 -13.75 28.58
C CYS A 616 -1.10 -14.01 27.75
N ARG A 617 -1.96 -14.91 28.22
CA ARG A 617 -3.25 -15.22 27.59
C ARG A 617 -4.36 -14.28 28.03
N GLN A 618 -4.27 -13.78 29.26
CA GLN A 618 -5.28 -12.89 29.80
C GLN A 618 -4.60 -11.68 30.47
N PRO A 619 -4.32 -10.61 29.70
CA PRO A 619 -3.78 -9.37 30.24
C PRO A 619 -4.69 -8.81 31.34
N ASP A 620 -4.12 -8.28 32.42
CA ASP A 620 -4.89 -7.64 33.48
C ASP A 620 -5.28 -6.23 33.05
N THR A 621 -6.57 -6.07 32.74
CA THR A 621 -7.14 -4.82 32.25
C THR A 621 -7.78 -3.98 33.35
N ARG A 622 -7.59 -4.34 34.63
CA ARG A 622 -8.10 -3.55 35.75
C ARG A 622 -7.21 -2.33 35.99
N PRO A 623 -7.78 -1.18 36.38
CA PRO A 623 -7.02 0.03 36.67
C PRO A 623 -5.93 -0.19 37.73
N GLY A 624 -4.68 0.19 37.42
CA GLY A 624 -3.51 0.05 38.30
C GLY A 624 -2.74 -1.27 38.18
N HIS A 625 -3.14 -2.16 37.26
CA HIS A 625 -2.46 -3.42 36.97
C HIS A 625 -1.95 -3.50 35.51
N GLU A 626 -1.83 -2.37 34.83
CA GLU A 626 -1.45 -2.30 33.42
C GLU A 626 -0.05 -2.91 33.21
N GLY A 627 0.03 -3.91 32.32
CA GLY A 627 1.26 -4.66 32.03
C GLY A 627 1.40 -5.97 32.81
N GLN A 628 0.49 -6.27 33.74
CA GLN A 628 0.43 -7.57 34.42
C GLN A 628 -0.44 -8.56 33.62
N CYS A 629 -0.17 -9.85 33.76
CA CYS A 629 -1.05 -10.90 33.21
C CYS A 629 -1.74 -11.68 34.31
N ARG A 630 -3.02 -11.96 34.12
CA ARG A 630 -3.83 -12.77 35.05
C ARG A 630 -3.70 -14.26 34.77
N LEU A 631 -3.36 -14.63 33.54
CA LEU A 631 -3.17 -16.01 33.12
C LEU A 631 -2.01 -16.08 32.13
N TYR A 632 -0.90 -16.65 32.58
CA TYR A 632 0.21 -17.03 31.72
C TYR A 632 -0.01 -18.46 31.25
N GLU A 633 0.21 -18.70 29.96
CA GLU A 633 0.36 -20.02 29.38
C GLU A 633 1.83 -20.19 29.00
N GLN A 634 2.43 -21.33 29.34
CA GLN A 634 3.79 -21.62 28.94
C GLN A 634 3.80 -22.12 27.50
N LYS A 635 4.36 -21.30 26.60
CA LYS A 635 4.69 -21.75 25.25
C LYS A 635 6.09 -22.34 25.29
N VAL A 636 6.21 -23.59 24.86
CA VAL A 636 7.47 -24.30 24.81
C VAL A 636 7.92 -24.40 23.36
N ASP A 637 8.90 -23.59 22.96
CA ASP A 637 9.49 -23.64 21.63
C ASP A 637 10.74 -24.52 21.65
N LYS A 638 10.73 -25.63 20.91
CA LYS A 638 11.86 -26.58 20.82
C LYS A 638 12.63 -26.35 19.53
N TYR A 639 13.92 -26.08 19.67
CA TYR A 639 14.85 -25.87 18.55
C TYR A 639 15.80 -27.05 18.46
N TYR A 640 15.91 -27.68 17.30
CA TYR A 640 16.83 -28.80 17.08
C TYR A 640 17.97 -28.34 16.17
N LYS A 641 19.21 -28.53 16.60
CA LYS A 641 20.40 -28.38 15.75
C LYS A 641 20.78 -29.76 15.22
N MET A 642 20.80 -29.92 13.90
CA MET A 642 21.03 -31.21 13.23
C MET A 642 22.01 -31.06 12.06
N PRO A 643 22.65 -32.15 11.59
CA PRO A 643 23.46 -32.14 10.38
C PRO A 643 22.63 -31.76 9.13
N GLY A 644 23.19 -30.91 8.27
CA GLY A 644 22.54 -30.46 7.03
C GLY A 644 22.42 -31.52 5.93
N SER A 645 23.18 -32.61 6.03
CA SER A 645 23.01 -33.81 5.19
C SER A 645 23.45 -35.07 5.95
N MET A 646 22.94 -36.23 5.53
CA MET A 646 23.36 -37.53 6.08
C MET A 646 23.13 -38.65 5.08
N ASP A 647 24.07 -39.59 5.04
CA ASP A 647 23.96 -40.84 4.29
C ASP A 647 23.57 -42.00 5.22
N LEU A 648 22.44 -42.64 4.93
CA LEU A 648 21.97 -43.84 5.60
C LEU A 648 22.16 -45.04 4.68
N THR A 649 22.95 -46.02 5.12
CA THR A 649 23.19 -47.26 4.36
C THR A 649 22.51 -48.44 5.04
N MET A 650 21.57 -49.09 4.36
CA MET A 650 20.95 -50.32 4.87
C MET A 650 21.69 -51.54 4.37
N ARG A 651 22.10 -52.39 5.30
CA ARG A 651 22.81 -53.65 5.02
C ARG A 651 21.99 -54.81 5.53
N ASN A 652 21.98 -55.90 4.77
CA ASN A 652 21.41 -57.15 5.27
C ASN A 652 22.24 -57.66 6.45
N LYS A 653 21.57 -58.06 7.53
CA LYS A 653 22.23 -58.75 8.64
C LYS A 653 22.61 -60.15 8.16
N ALA A 654 23.91 -60.41 8.04
CA ALA A 654 24.40 -61.71 7.58
C ALA A 654 23.86 -62.82 8.50
N ARG A 655 23.37 -63.91 7.90
CA ARG A 655 23.10 -65.13 8.66
C ARG A 655 24.46 -65.75 9.01
N PRO A 656 24.78 -66.02 10.30
CA PRO A 656 26.12 -66.47 10.70
C PRO A 656 26.61 -67.73 9.98
N GLU A 657 25.69 -68.52 9.44
CA GLU A 657 25.97 -69.87 8.92
C GLU A 657 26.19 -69.94 7.41
N THR A 658 25.92 -68.87 6.63
CA THR A 658 25.97 -68.95 5.15
C THR A 658 27.17 -68.26 4.50
N GLY A 659 27.97 -67.49 5.26
CA GLY A 659 29.16 -66.81 4.71
C GLY A 659 28.86 -65.74 3.65
N GLU A 660 27.60 -65.33 3.46
CA GLU A 660 27.24 -64.28 2.51
C GLU A 660 27.67 -62.89 3.02
N ASN A 661 28.47 -62.19 2.21
CA ASN A 661 28.87 -60.80 2.46
C ASN A 661 27.64 -59.89 2.56
N SER A 662 27.65 -58.95 3.51
CA SER A 662 26.57 -57.97 3.67
C SER A 662 26.42 -57.14 2.39
N SER A 663 25.46 -57.48 1.54
CA SER A 663 25.10 -56.64 0.40
C SER A 663 24.35 -55.41 0.93
N VAL A 664 24.74 -54.24 0.43
CA VAL A 664 24.00 -53.00 0.66
C VAL A 664 22.67 -53.14 -0.08
N HIS A 665 21.57 -53.07 0.67
CA HIS A 665 20.22 -53.22 0.13
C HIS A 665 19.70 -51.89 -0.45
N GLY A 666 20.16 -50.77 0.10
CA GLY A 666 19.92 -49.43 -0.44
C GLY A 666 20.61 -48.36 0.38
N THR A 667 20.74 -47.17 -0.23
CA THR A 667 21.23 -45.95 0.42
C THR A 667 20.18 -44.85 0.31
N LEU A 668 20.00 -44.11 1.40
CA LEU A 668 19.14 -42.94 1.51
C LEU A 668 20.00 -41.76 1.93
N GLU A 669 20.06 -40.73 1.09
CA GLU A 669 20.64 -39.44 1.44
C GLU A 669 19.49 -38.46 1.72
N TYR A 670 19.57 -37.73 2.83
CA TYR A 670 18.72 -36.55 3.05
C TYR A 670 19.58 -35.29 3.01
N GLN A 671 19.01 -34.22 2.47
CA GLN A 671 19.62 -32.89 2.47
C GLN A 671 18.60 -31.86 2.95
N ILE A 672 19.03 -31.01 3.88
CA ILE A 672 18.27 -29.86 4.36
C ILE A 672 18.86 -28.62 3.70
N GLU A 673 18.15 -28.07 2.73
CA GLU A 673 18.55 -26.84 2.04
C GLU A 673 17.80 -25.66 2.61
N CYS A 674 18.50 -24.79 3.32
CA CYS A 674 17.93 -23.57 3.88
C CYS A 674 18.25 -22.35 3.02
N GLU A 675 17.24 -21.64 2.51
CA GLU A 675 17.42 -20.33 1.88
C GLU A 675 17.86 -19.31 2.94
N THR A 676 19.13 -18.92 2.96
CA THR A 676 19.60 -17.89 3.89
C THR A 676 19.58 -16.51 3.22
N SER A 677 18.94 -15.52 3.86
CA SER A 677 19.22 -14.12 3.51
C SER A 677 20.56 -13.70 4.12
N ALA A 678 21.25 -12.72 3.53
CA ALA A 678 22.51 -12.19 4.06
C ALA A 678 22.43 -11.70 5.53
N TRP A 679 21.23 -11.33 5.98
CA TRP A 679 20.95 -10.92 7.36
C TRP A 679 20.88 -12.09 8.35
N ASP A 680 20.43 -13.27 7.91
CA ASP A 680 20.38 -14.48 8.76
C ASP A 680 21.80 -15.00 9.07
N CYS A 681 22.73 -14.79 8.13
CA CYS A 681 24.14 -15.16 8.28
C CYS A 681 24.89 -14.26 9.30
N PHE A 682 24.48 -12.99 9.45
CA PHE A 682 25.11 -12.04 10.38
C PHE A 682 24.81 -12.37 11.85
N PHE A 683 23.58 -12.80 12.17
CA PHE A 683 23.19 -13.18 13.54
C PHE A 683 23.72 -14.55 13.96
N CYS A 684 23.94 -15.48 13.02
CA CYS A 684 24.54 -16.78 13.32
C CYS A 684 26.05 -16.64 13.67
N ASN A 685 26.76 -15.76 12.97
CA ASN A 685 28.20 -15.54 13.17
C ASN A 685 28.59 -14.74 14.42
N SER A 686 27.66 -13.97 15.00
CA SER A 686 27.96 -13.06 16.12
C SER A 686 27.82 -13.70 17.52
N GLY A 687 27.38 -14.96 17.60
CA GLY A 687 27.19 -15.71 18.86
C GLY A 687 28.23 -16.82 19.13
N GLY A 688 29.40 -16.79 18.49
CA GLY A 688 30.43 -17.81 18.66
C GLY A 688 31.16 -17.72 20.02
N ILE A 689 30.69 -18.46 21.02
CA ILE A 689 31.52 -18.80 22.19
C ILE A 689 32.61 -19.77 21.73
N ILE A 690 33.86 -19.33 21.85
CA ILE A 690 35.05 -20.16 21.64
C ILE A 690 35.10 -21.20 22.77
N LEU A 691 34.83 -22.47 22.45
CA LEU A 691 35.22 -23.60 23.31
C LEU A 691 36.55 -24.16 22.80
N SER A 692 37.65 -23.72 23.41
CA SER A 692 38.93 -24.43 23.32
C SER A 692 38.96 -25.52 24.38
N ALA A 693 39.02 -26.79 23.97
CA ALA A 693 39.41 -27.87 24.88
C ALA A 693 40.76 -28.44 24.40
N GLN A 694 41.80 -28.24 25.20
CA GLN A 694 43.06 -28.96 25.04
C GLN A 694 42.93 -30.35 25.67
N TRP A 695 43.28 -31.40 24.94
CA TRP A 695 43.62 -32.69 25.52
C TRP A 695 45.03 -33.10 25.07
N PRO A 696 45.94 -33.43 26.00
CA PRO A 696 47.25 -33.94 25.68
C PRO A 696 47.14 -35.39 25.22
N TRP A 697 48.13 -35.86 24.45
CA TRP A 697 48.29 -37.23 23.94
C TRP A 697 47.53 -37.57 22.65
N ILE A 698 47.95 -36.96 21.53
CA ILE A 698 48.30 -37.59 20.23
C ILE A 698 48.74 -36.44 19.29
N GLY A 699 49.94 -36.56 18.72
CA GLY A 699 50.58 -35.50 17.93
C GLY A 699 50.12 -35.48 16.47
N ALA A 700 49.23 -34.54 16.14
CA ALA A 700 49.17 -33.76 14.89
C ALA A 700 47.99 -32.77 14.96
N PRO A 701 48.12 -31.52 14.46
CA PRO A 701 46.96 -30.63 14.32
C PRO A 701 46.07 -31.11 13.17
N ALA A 702 44.81 -31.45 13.47
CA ALA A 702 43.78 -31.59 12.46
C ALA A 702 43.18 -30.22 12.16
N LEU A 703 43.36 -29.76 10.93
CA LEU A 703 42.81 -28.52 10.40
C LEU A 703 41.38 -28.80 9.93
N ILE A 704 40.38 -28.45 10.73
CA ILE A 704 38.98 -28.49 10.28
C ILE A 704 38.73 -27.23 9.46
N LYS A 705 38.84 -27.36 8.14
CA LYS A 705 38.29 -26.37 7.20
C LYS A 705 36.77 -26.40 7.33
N CYS A 706 36.19 -25.27 7.70
CA CYS A 706 34.76 -25.04 7.56
C CYS A 706 34.45 -24.99 6.06
N LEU A 707 33.73 -26.00 5.56
CA LEU A 707 33.03 -25.94 4.29
C LEU A 707 31.55 -25.87 4.65
N MET A 708 31.03 -24.63 4.59
CA MET A 708 29.62 -24.23 4.63
C MET A 708 28.76 -24.84 5.74
N CYS A 709 28.60 -24.09 6.84
CA CYS A 709 27.35 -23.42 7.23
C CYS A 709 27.61 -22.59 8.50
#